data_AF-A0A848AYT9-F1
#
_entry.id   AF-A0A848AYT9-F1
#
_cell.length_a   1.000
_cell.length_b   1.000
_cell.length_c   1.000
_cell.angle_alpha   90.00
_cell.angle_beta   90.00
_cell.angle_gamma   90.00
#
_symmetry.space_group_name_H-M   'P 1'
#
loop_
_entity.id
_entity.type
_entity.pdbx_description
1 polymer ?
#
loop_
_entity_poly.entity_id
_entity_poly.type
_entity_poly.pdbx_seq_one_letter_code
_entity_poly.pdbx_strand_id
1 'polypeptide(L)'
;MLKSGNQSKYAAALAACLMFFIVSATGAAERYVTVPGTWNSAAPELLVKAECHLDEPEFRLVGANRREIPARVLERHGSLLRFAFNARPGERLRFIEGEKPTDPASGWQPASGVLRSIYRIKDGRANTREELEKLLDSGVPVGRTVEERVYSGWNPLAGNPRSLHLFEGVLHIVRPGTYTFYTASTDASFLEIDGRPVAAWPGRHDVWGGLRGEHSGKIELAAGTHRLTYLHANFRSSCYSIAAWQPPGGGKFAAIPESAFTPSAVAKVGPRLDGYGRKLDDFGWRLDEMLTEGDRQLYFVQVEAQPGTVIRSVDWGDGSKAGGLLAHAYFKPGDYTVTVTAGDGKTVSHAVALSYRFSQSLPKPGREAEILRTALEQERKNGLQPEGYRYLSEALRRAKLEKESKEFYETLLRRQNAIEPEVLFRHYEATRLEEQLKQEKYENAAKDLRALIGRLTAPAELGAARLALAEVEFYGLGRRKEAEAELAKIDRSALPKARVRPYEVLEMELAAAGQGKAAASALAARIDAPANRYTPRQLLALDGVKLSIRNAIVLKKFADGLRYADELEEKQPAIRLSPDYLQLRGRLEAGLGRPRAAARLLEQALLLEPDDELCAQLSLELGQFYAGRGESAAAVGSWKQAVAAAPRSHAAATAARLLNEIRNREVER
;
A
#
# COMPACT_ATOMS: atom_id res chain seq x y z
N MET A 1 -17.65 51.99 72.37
CA MET A 1 -17.00 52.69 71.25
C MET A 1 -15.91 51.79 70.69
N LEU A 2 -16.10 51.31 69.45
CA LEU A 2 -15.12 50.82 68.46
C LEU A 2 -15.96 50.04 67.43
N LYS A 3 -16.27 50.69 66.30
CA LYS A 3 -17.09 50.12 65.22
C LYS A 3 -16.25 49.83 63.98
N SER A 4 -16.57 48.67 63.43
CA SER A 4 -16.11 48.00 62.23
C SER A 4 -16.40 48.79 60.94
N GLY A 5 -15.40 48.83 60.06
CA GLY A 5 -15.54 49.42 58.73
C GLY A 5 -14.41 48.99 57.80
N ASN A 6 -14.27 47.67 57.53
CA ASN A 6 -13.44 47.23 56.40
C ASN A 6 -13.71 45.82 55.83
N GLN A 7 -14.77 45.11 56.26
CA GLN A 7 -15.05 43.76 55.75
C GLN A 7 -15.90 43.71 54.46
N SER A 8 -16.46 44.83 54.00
CA SER A 8 -17.37 44.84 52.84
C SER A 8 -16.68 44.78 51.46
N LYS A 9 -15.44 45.25 51.33
CA LYS A 9 -14.75 45.28 50.02
C LYS A 9 -14.09 43.94 49.61
N TYR A 10 -13.67 43.13 50.57
CA TYR A 10 -13.14 41.78 50.29
C TYR A 10 -14.24 40.76 50.00
N ALA A 11 -15.44 40.93 50.59
CA ALA A 11 -16.59 40.08 50.28
C ALA A 11 -17.14 40.31 48.85
N ALA A 12 -17.09 41.56 48.33
CA ALA A 12 -17.51 41.86 46.97
C ALA A 12 -16.52 41.35 45.89
N ALA A 13 -15.22 41.36 46.18
CA ALA A 13 -14.21 40.78 45.29
C ALA A 13 -14.22 39.24 45.28
N LEU A 14 -14.46 38.60 46.44
CA LEU A 14 -14.68 37.15 46.48
C LEU A 14 -16.03 36.74 45.88
N ALA A 15 -17.09 37.54 46.03
CA ALA A 15 -18.38 37.27 45.38
C ALA A 15 -18.33 37.48 43.85
N ALA A 16 -17.52 38.42 43.35
CA ALA A 16 -17.24 38.56 41.93
C ALA A 16 -16.39 37.42 41.36
N CYS A 17 -15.49 36.83 42.17
CA CYS A 17 -14.73 35.61 41.81
C CYS A 17 -15.51 34.30 42.02
N LEU A 18 -16.51 34.26 42.91
CA LEU A 18 -17.36 33.08 43.11
C LEU A 18 -18.61 33.06 42.22
N MET A 19 -19.10 34.21 41.72
CA MET A 19 -20.12 34.27 40.66
C MET A 19 -19.59 33.90 39.26
N PHE A 20 -18.31 33.49 39.15
CA PHE A 20 -17.77 32.87 37.94
C PHE A 20 -18.26 31.44 37.71
N PHE A 21 -18.89 30.82 38.71
CA PHE A 21 -19.49 29.51 38.61
C PHE A 21 -20.94 29.59 39.10
N ILE A 22 -21.84 28.87 38.44
CA ILE A 22 -23.29 28.71 38.72
C ILE A 22 -24.21 29.59 37.86
N VAL A 23 -24.51 29.08 36.65
CA VAL A 23 -25.83 28.69 36.08
C VAL A 23 -25.46 28.00 34.75
N SER A 24 -25.50 26.66 34.59
CA SER A 24 -26.66 25.77 34.56
C SER A 24 -26.28 24.38 35.10
N ALA A 25 -27.15 23.78 35.91
CA ALA A 25 -26.94 22.54 36.65
C ALA A 25 -27.23 21.25 35.84
N THR A 26 -26.99 21.28 34.53
CA THR A 26 -26.82 20.12 33.64
C THR A 26 -25.84 20.53 32.53
N GLY A 27 -24.60 20.87 32.90
CA GLY A 27 -23.66 21.52 31.97
C GLY A 27 -23.14 20.55 30.91
N ALA A 28 -23.30 20.90 29.64
CA ALA A 28 -22.57 20.30 28.54
C ALA A 28 -21.05 20.30 28.81
N ALA A 29 -20.35 19.28 28.32
CA ALA A 29 -18.90 19.25 28.41
C ALA A 29 -18.28 20.44 27.63
N GLU A 30 -17.16 20.96 28.13
CA GLU A 30 -16.48 22.10 27.49
C GLU A 30 -14.98 21.88 27.33
N ARG A 31 -14.39 22.63 26.40
CA ARG A 31 -12.94 22.72 26.17
C ARG A 31 -12.53 24.19 26.06
N TYR A 32 -11.24 24.47 26.26
CA TYR A 32 -10.67 25.77 25.96
C TYR A 32 -9.87 25.73 24.66
N VAL A 33 -10.14 26.67 23.75
CA VAL A 33 -9.41 26.84 22.50
C VAL A 33 -8.53 28.08 22.63
N THR A 34 -7.21 27.90 22.54
CA THR A 34 -6.24 28.98 22.71
C THR A 34 -5.59 29.32 21.38
N VAL A 35 -5.76 30.56 20.94
CA VAL A 35 -5.13 31.10 19.73
C VAL A 35 -3.67 31.47 20.04
N PRO A 36 -2.69 31.06 19.22
CA PRO A 36 -1.29 31.40 19.46
C PRO A 36 -1.03 32.91 19.39
N GLY A 37 0.02 33.35 20.07
CA GLY A 37 0.45 34.76 20.12
C GLY A 37 0.07 35.47 21.41
N THR A 38 0.43 36.75 21.49
CA THR A 38 0.14 37.62 22.62
C THR A 38 -1.10 38.47 22.34
N TRP A 39 -2.01 38.53 23.31
CA TRP A 39 -3.22 39.35 23.18
C TRP A 39 -2.88 40.82 22.91
N ASN A 40 -3.47 41.35 21.84
CA ASN A 40 -3.41 42.76 21.47
C ASN A 40 -4.74 43.16 20.83
N SER A 41 -5.44 44.13 21.44
CA SER A 41 -6.75 44.59 20.95
C SER A 41 -6.70 45.26 19.57
N ALA A 42 -5.53 45.76 19.16
CA ALA A 42 -5.31 46.37 17.85
C ALA A 42 -4.84 45.36 16.78
N ALA A 43 -4.56 44.11 17.14
CA ALA A 43 -4.18 43.10 16.16
C ALA A 43 -5.37 42.73 15.26
N PRO A 44 -5.12 42.51 13.95
CA PRO A 44 -6.16 42.02 13.05
C PRO A 44 -6.57 40.59 13.46
N GLU A 45 -7.80 40.24 13.13
CA GLU A 45 -8.27 38.86 13.26
C GLU A 45 -7.52 37.96 12.27
N LEU A 46 -7.24 36.74 12.70
CA LEU A 46 -6.65 35.69 11.88
C LEU A 46 -7.70 34.64 11.56
N LEU A 47 -7.57 34.01 10.38
CA LEU A 47 -8.14 32.71 10.11
C LEU A 47 -7.42 31.68 11.00
N VAL A 48 -8.16 31.11 11.94
CA VAL A 48 -7.65 30.13 12.90
C VAL A 48 -8.26 28.78 12.59
N LYS A 49 -7.43 27.75 12.43
CA LYS A 49 -7.85 26.35 12.36
C LYS A 49 -7.68 25.66 13.72
N ALA A 50 -8.61 24.78 14.06
CA ALA A 50 -8.55 23.93 15.24
C ALA A 50 -9.06 22.53 14.91
N GLU A 51 -8.62 21.56 15.72
CA GLU A 51 -8.99 20.15 15.59
C GLU A 51 -9.29 19.58 16.97
N CYS A 52 -10.34 18.78 17.08
CA CYS A 52 -10.66 18.01 18.27
C CYS A 52 -11.48 16.75 17.91
N HIS A 53 -11.72 15.90 18.91
CA HIS A 53 -12.61 14.75 18.79
C HIS A 53 -13.93 15.05 19.50
N LEU A 54 -15.03 14.98 18.76
CA LEU A 54 -16.37 15.33 19.20
C LEU A 54 -17.40 14.41 18.54
N ASP A 55 -18.03 13.54 19.32
CA ASP A 55 -19.12 12.67 18.85
C ASP A 55 -20.40 13.46 18.54
N GLU A 56 -20.71 14.45 19.38
CA GLU A 56 -21.85 15.33 19.16
C GLU A 56 -21.63 16.21 17.92
N PRO A 57 -22.62 16.37 17.03
CA PRO A 57 -22.43 17.16 15.81
C PRO A 57 -22.34 18.66 16.11
N GLU A 58 -23.05 19.12 17.13
CA GLU A 58 -23.24 20.53 17.46
C GLU A 58 -22.20 21.03 18.47
N PHE A 59 -21.76 22.28 18.29
CA PHE A 59 -20.88 22.97 19.24
C PHE A 59 -21.01 24.49 19.10
N ARG A 60 -20.62 25.22 20.15
CA ARG A 60 -20.51 26.68 20.16
C ARG A 60 -19.11 27.14 20.57
N LEU A 61 -18.62 28.19 19.92
CA LEU A 61 -17.43 28.92 20.35
C LEU A 61 -17.85 30.26 20.97
N VAL A 62 -17.39 30.52 22.19
CA VAL A 62 -17.74 31.73 22.94
C VAL A 62 -16.47 32.44 23.40
N GLY A 63 -16.34 33.72 23.03
CA GLY A 63 -15.24 34.58 23.47
C GLY A 63 -15.41 35.09 24.90
N ALA A 64 -14.36 35.75 25.42
CA ALA A 64 -14.32 36.25 26.80
C ALA A 64 -15.44 37.25 27.14
N ASN A 65 -15.95 37.98 26.15
CA ASN A 65 -17.06 38.93 26.27
C ASN A 65 -18.46 38.27 26.14
N ARG A 66 -18.54 36.93 26.21
CA ARG A 66 -19.76 36.14 25.97
C ARG A 66 -20.33 36.28 24.56
N ARG A 67 -19.59 36.85 23.62
CA ARG A 67 -19.96 36.89 22.21
C ARG A 67 -19.69 35.53 21.59
N GLU A 68 -20.65 35.03 20.84
CA GLU A 68 -20.46 33.84 20.02
C GLU A 68 -19.54 34.15 18.85
N ILE A 69 -18.58 33.27 18.60
CA ILE A 69 -17.65 33.32 17.48
C ILE A 69 -18.12 32.31 16.43
N PRO A 70 -18.57 32.76 15.25
CA PRO A 70 -18.99 31.84 14.19
C PRO A 70 -17.85 30.92 13.79
N ALA A 71 -18.13 29.62 13.77
CA ALA A 71 -17.19 28.58 13.39
C ALA A 71 -17.69 27.85 12.14
N ARG A 72 -16.81 27.66 11.17
CA ARG A 72 -17.09 26.92 9.96
C ARG A 72 -16.42 25.55 10.03
N VAL A 73 -17.21 24.49 9.89
CA VAL A 73 -16.69 23.12 9.80
C VAL A 73 -15.92 22.96 8.49
N LEU A 74 -14.68 22.47 8.62
CA LEU A 74 -13.79 22.18 7.50
C LEU A 74 -13.97 20.74 7.04
N GLU A 75 -13.81 19.80 7.97
CA GLU A 75 -13.91 18.37 7.73
C GLU A 75 -14.51 17.69 8.96
N ARG A 76 -15.24 16.59 8.72
CA ARG A 76 -15.67 15.67 9.77
C ARG A 76 -15.45 14.25 9.29
N HIS A 77 -14.66 13.49 10.06
CA HIS A 77 -14.38 12.07 9.81
C HIS A 77 -14.68 11.31 11.11
N GLY A 78 -15.88 10.74 11.23
CA GLY A 78 -16.36 10.23 12.52
C GLY A 78 -16.39 11.35 13.55
N SER A 79 -15.71 11.15 14.69
CA SER A 79 -15.60 12.14 15.76
C SER A 79 -14.50 13.16 15.50
N LEU A 80 -13.58 12.94 14.56
CA LEU A 80 -12.58 13.95 14.20
C LEU A 80 -13.27 15.16 13.57
N LEU A 81 -13.20 16.29 14.26
CA LEU A 81 -13.75 17.57 13.83
C LEU A 81 -12.61 18.55 13.56
N ARG A 82 -12.53 19.03 12.31
CA ARG A 82 -11.72 20.19 11.94
C ARG A 82 -12.61 21.37 11.66
N PHE A 83 -12.30 22.52 12.23
CA PHE A 83 -13.09 23.73 12.07
C PHE A 83 -12.19 24.96 12.01
N ALA A 84 -12.71 26.02 11.40
CA ALA A 84 -12.06 27.32 11.32
C ALA A 84 -12.96 28.43 11.85
N PHE A 85 -12.35 29.48 12.36
CA PHE A 85 -13.01 30.67 12.88
C PHE A 85 -12.08 31.88 12.75
N ASN A 86 -12.62 33.08 12.93
CA ASN A 86 -11.81 34.30 12.99
C ASN A 86 -11.61 34.68 14.47
N ALA A 87 -10.37 34.91 14.88
CA ALA A 87 -10.03 35.37 16.22
C ALA A 87 -8.69 36.09 16.23
N ARG A 88 -8.45 36.94 17.24
CA ARG A 88 -7.16 37.62 17.39
C ARG A 88 -6.12 36.74 18.08
N PRO A 89 -4.82 37.02 17.85
CA PRO A 89 -3.74 36.36 18.59
C PRO A 89 -3.93 36.43 20.11
N GLY A 90 -3.63 35.34 20.81
CA GLY A 90 -3.72 35.25 22.27
C GLY A 90 -5.14 35.14 22.83
N GLU A 91 -6.18 35.12 22.00
CA GLU A 91 -7.54 34.85 22.48
C GLU A 91 -7.68 33.44 23.06
N ARG A 92 -8.51 33.34 24.11
CA ARG A 92 -8.93 32.07 24.69
C ARG A 92 -10.44 31.99 24.63
N LEU A 93 -10.93 31.00 23.90
CA LEU A 93 -12.35 30.77 23.64
C LEU A 93 -12.84 29.54 24.42
N ARG A 94 -14.10 29.56 24.84
CA ARG A 94 -14.81 28.39 25.35
C ARG A 94 -15.44 27.65 24.18
N PHE A 95 -15.19 26.35 24.09
CA PHE A 95 -15.81 25.43 23.14
C PHE A 95 -16.82 24.58 23.92
N ILE A 96 -18.10 24.77 23.65
CA ILE A 96 -19.20 24.13 24.37
C ILE A 96 -19.78 23.04 23.47
N GLU A 97 -19.74 21.80 23.93
CA GLU A 97 -20.17 20.62 23.17
C GLU A 97 -21.70 20.46 23.18
N GLY A 98 -22.30 19.99 22.09
CA GLY A 98 -23.74 19.65 22.04
C GLY A 98 -24.70 20.84 22.03
N GLU A 99 -24.21 22.08 22.01
CA GLU A 99 -25.05 23.26 21.83
C GLU A 99 -25.06 23.70 20.37
N LYS A 100 -26.26 23.95 19.83
CA LYS A 100 -26.44 24.48 18.48
C LYS A 100 -25.97 25.94 18.36
N PRO A 101 -25.17 26.30 17.35
CA PRO A 101 -24.78 27.68 17.12
C PRO A 101 -25.98 28.57 16.79
N THR A 102 -25.94 29.81 17.30
CA THR A 102 -26.97 30.84 17.03
C THR A 102 -26.70 31.57 15.71
N ASP A 103 -25.44 31.65 15.29
CA ASP A 103 -25.03 32.11 13.95
C ASP A 103 -24.52 30.91 13.13
N PRO A 104 -25.23 30.50 12.05
CA PRO A 104 -24.83 29.37 11.22
C PRO A 104 -23.59 29.64 10.34
N ALA A 105 -22.94 30.81 10.47
CA ALA A 105 -21.77 31.22 9.69
C ALA A 105 -22.04 31.25 8.17
N SER A 106 -23.28 31.53 7.77
CA SER A 106 -23.71 31.56 6.36
C SER A 106 -23.00 32.65 5.55
N GLY A 107 -22.76 33.81 6.16
CA GLY A 107 -22.01 34.93 5.57
C GLY A 107 -20.53 35.00 5.99
N TRP A 108 -20.03 33.97 6.68
CA TRP A 108 -18.66 33.99 7.21
C TRP A 108 -17.63 33.89 6.08
N GLN A 109 -16.59 34.72 6.17
CA GLN A 109 -15.41 34.71 5.30
C GLN A 109 -14.14 34.70 6.15
N PRO A 110 -13.03 34.13 5.65
CA PRO A 110 -11.76 34.19 6.35
C PRO A 110 -11.30 35.65 6.52
N ALA A 111 -10.86 36.00 7.73
CA ALA A 111 -10.26 37.31 8.03
C ALA A 111 -8.84 37.46 7.49
N SER A 112 -8.13 36.34 7.34
CA SER A 112 -6.76 36.25 6.81
C SER A 112 -6.53 34.89 6.11
N GLY A 113 -5.34 34.64 5.55
CA GLY A 113 -4.98 33.35 4.97
C GLY A 113 -5.74 33.01 3.69
N VAL A 114 -5.82 31.73 3.36
CA VAL A 114 -6.57 31.18 2.22
C VAL A 114 -7.40 29.99 2.67
N LEU A 115 -8.69 30.02 2.39
CA LEU A 115 -9.60 28.91 2.59
C LEU A 115 -10.02 28.35 1.24
N ARG A 116 -9.91 27.04 1.05
CA ARG A 116 -10.42 26.33 -0.13
C ARG A 116 -11.64 25.51 0.25
N SER A 117 -12.78 25.80 -0.36
CA SER A 117 -13.99 24.99 -0.32
C SER A 117 -14.06 24.07 -1.53
N ILE A 118 -14.44 22.80 -1.31
CA ILE A 118 -14.45 21.77 -2.35
C ILE A 118 -15.85 21.17 -2.46
N TYR A 119 -16.35 21.06 -3.69
CA TYR A 119 -17.66 20.52 -4.01
C TYR A 119 -17.54 19.46 -5.08
N ARG A 120 -18.49 18.53 -5.12
CA ARG A 120 -18.61 17.51 -6.15
C ARG A 120 -19.87 17.73 -6.97
N ILE A 121 -19.74 17.59 -8.28
CA ILE A 121 -20.83 17.71 -9.24
C ILE A 121 -21.02 16.41 -10.03
N LYS A 122 -22.22 16.21 -10.59
CA LYS A 122 -22.51 15.05 -11.44
C LYS A 122 -21.91 15.21 -12.84
N ASP A 123 -22.17 16.35 -13.47
CA ASP A 123 -21.63 16.82 -14.75
C ASP A 123 -21.98 18.32 -14.90
N GLY A 124 -21.42 19.00 -15.90
CA GLY A 124 -21.72 20.39 -16.18
C GLY A 124 -20.79 21.04 -17.21
N ARG A 125 -21.00 22.35 -17.41
CA ARG A 125 -20.10 23.22 -18.16
C ARG A 125 -19.93 24.54 -17.41
N ALA A 126 -18.78 25.16 -17.58
CA ALA A 126 -18.43 26.42 -16.94
C ALA A 126 -17.78 27.35 -17.98
N ASN A 127 -18.55 27.72 -19.01
CA ASN A 127 -18.08 28.65 -20.05
C ASN A 127 -18.20 30.11 -19.61
N THR A 128 -18.92 30.40 -18.53
CA THR A 128 -18.99 31.71 -17.90
C THR A 128 -18.92 31.57 -16.37
N ARG A 129 -18.68 32.70 -15.68
CA ARG A 129 -18.68 32.77 -14.22
C ARG A 129 -20.03 32.34 -13.65
N GLU A 130 -21.12 32.82 -14.26
CA GLU A 130 -22.50 32.55 -13.82
C GLU A 130 -22.85 31.08 -13.97
N GLU A 131 -22.33 30.40 -15.01
CA GLU A 131 -22.47 28.95 -15.14
C GLU A 131 -21.73 28.20 -14.03
N LEU A 132 -20.52 28.65 -13.66
CA LEU A 132 -19.77 28.06 -12.55
C LEU A 132 -20.46 28.28 -11.21
N GLU A 133 -21.00 29.47 -10.94
CA GLU A 133 -21.76 29.76 -9.73
C GLU A 133 -22.98 28.84 -9.59
N LYS A 134 -23.74 28.61 -10.68
CA LYS A 134 -24.84 27.64 -10.67
C LYS A 134 -24.37 26.21 -10.34
N LEU A 135 -23.16 25.84 -10.76
CA LEU A 135 -22.57 24.56 -10.38
C LEU A 135 -22.18 24.52 -8.90
N LEU A 136 -21.73 25.63 -8.31
CA LEU A 136 -21.47 25.72 -6.87
C LEU A 136 -22.75 25.64 -6.05
N ASP A 137 -23.82 26.31 -6.49
CA ASP A 137 -25.13 26.29 -5.82
C ASP A 137 -25.76 24.88 -5.81
N SER A 138 -25.54 24.11 -6.88
CA SER A 138 -26.04 22.73 -7.02
C SER A 138 -25.02 21.66 -6.61
N GLY A 139 -23.79 22.05 -6.27
CA GLY A 139 -22.70 21.17 -5.94
C GLY A 139 -22.86 20.57 -4.54
N VAL A 140 -22.53 19.29 -4.39
CA VAL A 140 -22.53 18.64 -3.07
C VAL A 140 -21.25 19.03 -2.34
N PRO A 141 -21.31 19.69 -1.18
CA PRO A 141 -20.12 20.04 -0.41
C PRO A 141 -19.36 18.77 0.00
N VAL A 142 -18.05 18.76 -0.25
CA VAL A 142 -17.14 17.69 0.20
C VAL A 142 -16.50 18.09 1.52
N GLY A 143 -15.99 19.32 1.60
CA GLY A 143 -15.30 19.84 2.76
C GLY A 143 -14.47 21.07 2.40
N ARG A 144 -13.63 21.50 3.34
CA ARG A 144 -12.77 22.68 3.20
C ARG A 144 -11.40 22.43 3.79
N THR A 145 -10.41 23.16 3.31
CA THR A 145 -9.05 23.15 3.86
C THR A 145 -8.46 24.56 3.87
N VAL A 146 -7.55 24.81 4.81
CA VAL A 146 -6.73 26.03 4.82
C VAL A 146 -5.50 25.77 3.95
N GLU A 147 -5.28 26.64 2.97
CA GLU A 147 -4.17 26.55 2.01
C GLU A 147 -3.14 27.66 2.28
N GLU A 148 -1.91 27.44 1.88
CA GLU A 148 -0.83 28.44 1.95
C GLU A 148 -0.95 29.47 0.80
N ARG A 149 -1.49 29.02 -0.35
CA ARG A 149 -1.65 29.81 -1.58
C ARG A 149 -2.58 29.12 -2.57
N VAL A 150 -3.01 29.85 -3.60
CA VAL A 150 -3.76 29.27 -4.74
C VAL A 150 -2.80 28.67 -5.77
N TYR A 151 -2.18 27.56 -5.39
CA TYR A 151 -1.28 26.77 -6.23
C TYR A 151 -1.41 25.29 -5.87
N SER A 152 -2.31 24.58 -6.55
CA SER A 152 -2.64 23.18 -6.25
C SER A 152 -2.62 22.33 -7.51
N GLY A 153 -2.01 21.14 -7.43
CA GLY A 153 -1.96 20.14 -8.48
C GLY A 153 -2.86 18.92 -8.25
N TRP A 154 -3.73 18.98 -7.22
CA TRP A 154 -4.55 17.85 -6.79
C TRP A 154 -5.74 18.31 -5.91
N ASN A 155 -6.65 17.38 -5.58
CA ASN A 155 -7.78 17.58 -4.68
C ASN A 155 -7.52 16.91 -3.31
N PRO A 156 -7.45 17.67 -2.21
CA PRO A 156 -7.15 17.13 -0.87
C PRO A 156 -8.18 16.25 -0.22
N LEU A 157 -9.43 16.35 -0.64
CA LEU A 157 -10.55 15.77 0.09
C LEU A 157 -11.32 14.72 -0.72
N ALA A 158 -11.07 14.63 -2.04
CA ALA A 158 -11.77 13.69 -2.91
C ALA A 158 -10.99 13.45 -4.22
N GLY A 159 -11.53 12.62 -5.11
CA GLY A 159 -11.03 12.47 -6.47
C GLY A 159 -11.09 13.79 -7.26
N ASN A 160 -10.21 13.91 -8.26
CA ASN A 160 -10.09 15.11 -9.10
C ASN A 160 -11.27 15.34 -10.07
N PRO A 161 -11.81 14.34 -10.79
CA PRO A 161 -12.84 14.62 -11.77
C PRO A 161 -14.14 15.12 -11.14
N ARG A 162 -14.77 16.08 -11.81
CA ARG A 162 -16.09 16.63 -11.46
C ARG A 162 -16.08 17.27 -10.07
N SER A 163 -15.00 18.00 -9.78
CA SER A 163 -14.83 18.79 -8.57
C SER A 163 -14.89 20.27 -8.88
N LEU A 164 -15.40 21.04 -7.92
CA LEU A 164 -15.30 22.49 -7.92
C LEU A 164 -14.44 22.91 -6.73
N HIS A 165 -13.67 23.97 -6.93
CA HIS A 165 -12.80 24.55 -5.92
C HIS A 165 -13.05 26.06 -5.86
N LEU A 166 -13.41 26.55 -4.68
CA LEU A 166 -13.55 27.96 -4.36
C LEU A 166 -12.47 28.32 -3.35
N PHE A 167 -11.53 29.18 -3.76
CA PHE A 167 -10.54 29.74 -2.86
C PHE A 167 -10.95 31.15 -2.46
N GLU A 168 -10.99 31.41 -1.16
CA GLU A 168 -11.24 32.70 -0.54
C GLU A 168 -10.01 33.07 0.27
N GLY A 169 -9.29 34.12 -0.14
CA GLY A 169 -8.04 34.51 0.49
C GLY A 169 -7.91 36.01 0.72
N VAL A 170 -6.93 36.38 1.54
CA VAL A 170 -6.60 37.78 1.85
C VAL A 170 -5.13 38.05 1.57
N LEU A 171 -4.88 38.80 0.50
CA LEU A 171 -3.56 39.27 0.09
C LEU A 171 -3.10 40.43 0.96
N HIS A 172 -1.79 40.56 1.15
CA HIS A 172 -1.13 41.74 1.68
C HIS A 172 -0.25 42.38 0.60
N ILE A 173 -0.71 43.50 0.06
CA ILE A 173 0.01 44.30 -0.93
C ILE A 173 0.91 45.29 -0.20
N VAL A 174 2.22 45.06 -0.29
CA VAL A 174 3.24 45.93 0.33
C VAL A 174 3.50 47.18 -0.52
N ARG A 175 3.60 47.02 -1.85
CA ARG A 175 3.86 48.12 -2.77
C ARG A 175 2.62 48.39 -3.62
N PRO A 176 2.03 49.60 -3.56
CA PRO A 176 0.89 49.94 -4.41
C PRO A 176 1.33 50.00 -5.89
N GLY A 177 0.37 49.85 -6.79
CA GLY A 177 0.60 50.00 -8.22
C GLY A 177 -0.26 49.07 -9.08
N THR A 178 0.03 49.05 -10.39
CA THR A 178 -0.62 48.15 -11.34
C THR A 178 -0.03 46.74 -11.26
N TYR A 179 -0.85 45.78 -10.85
CA TYR A 179 -0.54 44.35 -10.88
C TYR A 179 -1.15 43.70 -12.12
N THR A 180 -0.44 42.77 -12.73
CA THR A 180 -1.00 41.90 -13.78
C THR A 180 -1.24 40.52 -13.19
N PHE A 181 -2.49 40.12 -12.99
CA PHE A 181 -2.85 38.78 -12.54
C PHE A 181 -3.14 37.87 -13.72
N TYR A 182 -2.93 36.57 -13.55
CA TYR A 182 -3.33 35.56 -14.51
C TYR A 182 -3.74 34.26 -13.82
N THR A 183 -4.46 33.44 -14.57
CA THR A 183 -4.88 32.11 -14.15
C THR A 183 -4.31 31.04 -15.08
N ALA A 184 -3.93 29.90 -14.51
CA ALA A 184 -3.69 28.66 -15.25
C ALA A 184 -4.38 27.51 -14.53
N SER A 185 -5.18 26.73 -15.25
CA SER A 185 -5.98 25.66 -14.66
C SER A 185 -6.26 24.54 -15.63
N THR A 186 -6.66 23.38 -15.10
CA THR A 186 -7.43 22.42 -15.90
C THR A 186 -8.88 22.83 -15.92
N ASP A 187 -9.44 23.00 -17.10
CA ASP A 187 -10.80 23.52 -17.29
C ASP A 187 -11.01 24.86 -16.53
N ALA A 188 -12.28 25.28 -16.38
CA ALA A 188 -12.63 26.67 -16.17
C ALA A 188 -12.10 27.28 -14.87
N SER A 189 -11.54 28.49 -14.95
CA SER A 189 -11.17 29.30 -13.79
C SER A 189 -11.52 30.79 -13.93
N PHE A 190 -11.81 31.43 -12.80
CA PHE A 190 -12.10 32.85 -12.69
C PHE A 190 -11.43 33.42 -11.43
N LEU A 191 -10.73 34.54 -11.58
CA LEU A 191 -9.98 35.21 -10.52
C LEU A 191 -10.49 36.64 -10.35
N GLU A 192 -10.84 36.98 -9.11
CA GLU A 192 -11.33 38.28 -8.70
C GLU A 192 -10.48 38.85 -7.57
N ILE A 193 -10.28 40.17 -7.58
CA ILE A 193 -9.65 40.94 -6.52
C ILE A 193 -10.62 42.02 -6.03
N ASP A 194 -10.92 42.01 -4.74
CA ASP A 194 -11.95 42.86 -4.10
C ASP A 194 -13.31 42.78 -4.81
N GLY A 195 -13.69 41.58 -5.26
CA GLY A 195 -14.94 41.34 -6.01
C GLY A 195 -14.93 41.84 -7.46
N ARG A 196 -13.80 42.35 -7.96
CA ARG A 196 -13.65 42.78 -9.36
C ARG A 196 -12.98 41.65 -10.17
N PRO A 197 -13.57 41.19 -11.29
CA PRO A 197 -12.92 40.23 -12.17
C PRO A 197 -11.60 40.77 -12.75
N VAL A 198 -10.53 39.98 -12.66
CA VAL A 198 -9.20 40.37 -13.16
C VAL A 198 -8.65 39.40 -14.18
N ALA A 199 -8.88 38.10 -14.02
CA ALA A 199 -8.44 37.09 -14.98
C ALA A 199 -9.47 35.95 -15.08
N ALA A 200 -9.61 35.37 -16.26
CA ALA A 200 -10.50 34.24 -16.49
C ALA A 200 -9.99 33.36 -17.63
N TRP A 201 -10.19 32.06 -17.48
CA TRP A 201 -10.04 31.07 -18.54
C TRP A 201 -11.21 30.11 -18.48
N PRO A 202 -12.31 30.40 -19.21
CA PRO A 202 -13.52 29.59 -19.16
C PRO A 202 -13.41 28.32 -20.00
N GLY A 203 -14.34 27.39 -19.76
CA GLY A 203 -14.55 26.21 -20.59
C GLY A 203 -13.63 25.04 -20.23
N ARG A 204 -13.58 24.04 -21.12
CA ARG A 204 -12.80 22.81 -20.92
C ARG A 204 -11.47 22.92 -21.66
N HIS A 205 -10.36 22.71 -20.96
CA HIS A 205 -9.00 22.83 -21.51
C HIS A 205 -7.98 22.14 -20.59
N ASP A 206 -6.75 21.97 -21.07
CA ASP A 206 -5.61 21.62 -20.22
C ASP A 206 -4.96 22.86 -19.60
N VAL A 207 -3.93 22.66 -18.77
CA VAL A 207 -3.24 23.75 -18.06
C VAL A 207 -2.22 24.51 -18.92
N TRP A 208 -1.71 23.89 -19.98
CA TRP A 208 -0.48 24.34 -20.65
C TRP A 208 -0.64 25.67 -21.37
N GLY A 209 -1.83 25.93 -21.91
CA GLY A 209 -2.16 27.15 -22.64
C GLY A 209 -2.20 28.44 -21.83
N GLY A 210 -2.14 28.37 -20.48
CA GLY A 210 -2.17 29.56 -19.61
C GLY A 210 -0.91 29.79 -18.79
N LEU A 211 0.11 28.92 -18.91
CA LEU A 211 1.30 28.98 -18.06
C LEU A 211 2.20 30.20 -18.32
N ARG A 212 2.05 30.90 -19.44
CA ARG A 212 2.86 32.08 -19.78
C ARG A 212 2.10 33.39 -19.57
N GLY A 213 0.92 33.34 -18.95
CA GLY A 213 0.09 34.52 -18.66
C GLY A 213 -0.86 34.90 -19.80
N GLU A 214 -1.19 33.97 -20.70
CA GLU A 214 -2.12 34.17 -21.82
C GLU A 214 -3.53 34.61 -21.34
N HIS A 215 -3.93 34.16 -20.15
CA HIS A 215 -5.20 34.49 -19.51
C HIS A 215 -4.97 35.47 -18.36
N SER A 216 -4.56 36.70 -18.71
CA SER A 216 -4.19 37.75 -17.76
C SER A 216 -5.06 39.00 -17.85
N GLY A 217 -5.04 39.79 -16.78
CA GLY A 217 -5.60 41.13 -16.74
C GLY A 217 -4.95 41.99 -15.65
N LYS A 218 -5.17 43.30 -15.74
CA LYS A 218 -4.51 44.30 -14.90
C LYS A 218 -5.48 44.92 -13.91
N ILE A 219 -4.99 45.22 -12.71
CA ILE A 219 -5.73 45.95 -11.70
C ILE A 219 -4.78 46.85 -10.89
N GLU A 220 -5.25 48.05 -10.56
CA GLU A 220 -4.55 48.96 -9.65
C GLU A 220 -4.89 48.61 -8.19
N LEU A 221 -3.86 48.40 -7.37
CA LEU A 221 -4.01 48.05 -5.95
C LEU A 221 -3.29 49.08 -5.07
N ALA A 222 -3.94 49.43 -3.95
CA ALA A 222 -3.31 50.22 -2.90
C ALA A 222 -2.40 49.33 -2.03
N ALA A 223 -1.58 49.94 -1.16
CA ALA A 223 -0.93 49.17 -0.11
C ALA A 223 -1.97 48.78 0.95
N GLY A 224 -1.91 47.54 1.44
CA GLY A 224 -2.87 47.05 2.43
C GLY A 224 -3.37 45.64 2.13
N THR A 225 -4.52 45.30 2.69
CA THR A 225 -5.15 43.98 2.49
C THR A 225 -6.16 44.02 1.36
N HIS A 226 -6.16 42.98 0.53
CA HIS A 226 -7.06 42.83 -0.61
C HIS A 226 -7.66 41.43 -0.63
N ARG A 227 -8.94 41.30 -0.93
CA ARG A 227 -9.61 39.99 -1.01
C ARG A 227 -9.34 39.34 -2.35
N LEU A 228 -9.04 38.05 -2.34
CA LEU A 228 -8.90 37.21 -3.53
C LEU A 228 -9.99 36.14 -3.52
N THR A 229 -10.73 36.05 -4.62
CA THR A 229 -11.65 34.95 -4.90
C THR A 229 -11.18 34.23 -6.15
N TYR A 230 -10.97 32.92 -6.06
CA TYR A 230 -10.61 32.08 -7.21
C TYR A 230 -11.58 30.91 -7.33
N LEU A 231 -12.32 30.88 -8.43
CA LEU A 231 -13.29 29.86 -8.77
C LEU A 231 -12.67 28.91 -9.78
N HIS A 232 -12.84 27.60 -9.58
CA HIS A 232 -12.29 26.58 -10.48
C HIS A 232 -13.22 25.39 -10.60
N ALA A 233 -13.53 24.99 -11.83
CA ALA A 233 -14.29 23.80 -12.14
C ALA A 233 -13.37 22.81 -12.87
N ASN A 234 -13.26 21.59 -12.36
CA ASN A 234 -12.41 20.55 -12.93
C ASN A 234 -13.23 19.33 -13.35
N PHE A 235 -13.15 18.95 -14.62
CA PHE A 235 -13.87 17.80 -15.18
C PHE A 235 -12.94 16.61 -15.47
N ARG A 236 -11.63 16.80 -15.35
CA ARG A 236 -10.58 15.85 -15.75
C ARG A 236 -9.93 15.11 -14.58
N SER A 237 -9.12 14.10 -14.89
CA SER A 237 -8.33 13.35 -13.90
C SER A 237 -7.16 14.15 -13.33
N SER A 238 -6.56 15.04 -14.12
CA SER A 238 -5.66 16.10 -13.63
C SER A 238 -6.46 17.21 -12.96
N CYS A 239 -5.89 17.87 -11.95
CA CYS A 239 -6.49 19.04 -11.32
C CYS A 239 -5.40 20.09 -11.06
N TYR A 240 -5.40 21.18 -11.81
CA TYR A 240 -4.48 22.30 -11.57
C TYR A 240 -5.28 23.57 -11.30
N SER A 241 -4.92 24.28 -10.23
CA SER A 241 -5.48 25.58 -9.85
C SER A 241 -4.32 26.52 -9.53
N ILE A 242 -4.07 27.52 -10.38
CA ILE A 242 -2.93 28.42 -10.24
C ILE A 242 -3.41 29.86 -10.39
N ALA A 243 -3.37 30.62 -9.28
CA ALA A 243 -3.44 32.08 -9.33
C ALA A 243 -2.02 32.65 -9.28
N ALA A 244 -1.73 33.55 -10.20
CA ALA A 244 -0.39 34.03 -10.41
C ALA A 244 -0.40 35.50 -10.82
N TRP A 245 0.75 36.17 -10.68
CA TRP A 245 0.83 37.60 -10.89
C TRP A 245 2.19 38.07 -11.40
N GLN A 246 2.23 39.33 -11.83
CA GLN A 246 3.42 40.14 -12.04
C GLN A 246 3.21 41.45 -11.25
N PRO A 247 4.00 41.70 -10.20
CA PRO A 247 3.96 42.95 -9.47
C PRO A 247 4.33 44.18 -10.32
N PRO A 248 4.09 45.41 -9.82
CA PRO A 248 4.47 46.64 -10.51
C PRO A 248 5.96 46.69 -10.91
N GLY A 249 6.33 47.46 -11.92
CA GLY A 249 7.74 47.56 -12.34
C GLY A 249 8.31 46.34 -13.10
N GLY A 250 7.47 45.33 -13.42
CA GLY A 250 7.81 44.24 -14.34
C GLY A 250 8.39 42.98 -13.69
N GLY A 251 8.98 42.10 -14.50
CA GLY A 251 9.51 40.80 -14.08
C GLY A 251 8.85 39.61 -14.79
N LYS A 252 9.13 38.39 -14.36
CA LYS A 252 8.43 37.20 -14.88
C LYS A 252 7.12 36.99 -14.13
N PHE A 253 6.12 36.51 -14.85
CA PHE A 253 4.92 35.93 -14.26
C PHE A 253 5.30 34.79 -13.31
N ALA A 254 4.73 34.80 -12.11
CA ALA A 254 4.95 33.77 -11.10
C ALA A 254 3.68 33.52 -10.29
N ALA A 255 3.50 32.28 -9.83
CA ALA A 255 2.47 31.95 -8.85
C ALA A 255 2.54 32.91 -7.66
N ILE A 256 1.39 33.36 -7.15
CA ILE A 256 1.35 34.25 -5.99
C ILE A 256 2.03 33.48 -4.83
N PRO A 257 3.11 34.02 -4.24
CA PRO A 257 3.82 33.33 -3.18
C PRO A 257 2.98 33.32 -1.89
N GLU A 258 3.21 32.33 -1.02
CA GLU A 258 2.57 32.26 0.31
C GLU A 258 2.76 33.56 1.09
N SER A 259 3.95 34.17 1.02
CA SER A 259 4.28 35.42 1.72
C SER A 259 3.45 36.63 1.28
N ALA A 260 2.71 36.53 0.16
CA ALA A 260 1.78 37.57 -0.28
C ALA A 260 0.38 37.41 0.33
N PHE A 261 0.08 36.28 0.97
CA PHE A 261 -1.14 36.08 1.74
C PHE A 261 -0.90 36.46 3.20
N THR A 262 -1.92 36.99 3.85
CA THR A 262 -1.90 37.23 5.29
C THR A 262 -1.84 35.91 6.06
N PRO A 263 -1.21 35.85 7.25
CA PRO A 263 -0.97 34.59 7.94
C PRO A 263 -2.26 33.95 8.46
N SER A 264 -2.27 32.62 8.58
CA SER A 264 -3.27 31.86 9.35
C SER A 264 -2.65 31.33 10.65
N ALA A 265 -3.48 30.87 11.58
CA ALA A 265 -3.02 30.32 12.86
C ALA A 265 -3.64 28.94 13.15
N VAL A 266 -2.98 28.18 14.02
CA VAL A 266 -3.49 26.90 14.53
C VAL A 266 -3.71 27.02 16.02
N ALA A 267 -4.97 26.94 16.46
CA ALA A 267 -5.29 26.99 17.88
C ALA A 267 -5.07 25.63 18.56
N LYS A 268 -4.69 25.69 19.83
CA LYS A 268 -4.60 24.51 20.69
C LYS A 268 -5.92 24.29 21.41
N VAL A 269 -6.51 23.11 21.24
CA VAL A 269 -7.67 22.67 22.01
C VAL A 269 -7.21 21.98 23.29
N GLY A 270 -7.74 22.41 24.43
CA GLY A 270 -7.43 21.87 25.75
C GLY A 270 -8.18 20.57 26.08
N PRO A 271 -7.97 20.03 27.29
CA PRO A 271 -8.67 18.84 27.76
C PRO A 271 -10.18 19.09 27.86
N ARG A 272 -10.95 18.01 27.81
CA ARG A 272 -12.40 18.01 28.01
C ARG A 272 -12.73 18.18 29.50
N LEU A 273 -13.67 19.05 29.82
CA LEU A 273 -14.07 19.42 31.17
C LEU A 273 -15.57 19.21 31.38
N ASP A 274 -15.96 18.85 32.60
CA ASP A 274 -17.37 18.87 33.01
C ASP A 274 -17.85 20.29 33.34
N GLY A 275 -19.14 20.45 33.63
CA GLY A 275 -19.73 21.74 34.03
C GLY A 275 -19.18 22.36 35.32
N TYR A 276 -18.33 21.63 36.06
CA TYR A 276 -17.62 22.10 37.26
C TYR A 276 -16.12 22.38 36.98
N GLY A 277 -15.67 22.28 35.73
CA GLY A 277 -14.28 22.50 35.33
C GLY A 277 -13.34 21.33 35.68
N ARG A 278 -13.88 20.16 36.03
CA ARG A 278 -13.07 18.96 36.32
C ARG A 278 -12.76 18.24 35.01
N LYS A 279 -11.56 17.68 34.90
CA LYS A 279 -11.15 16.92 33.71
C LYS A 279 -12.00 15.66 33.55
N LEU A 280 -12.50 15.45 32.34
CA LEU A 280 -13.11 14.20 31.92
C LEU A 280 -12.05 13.33 31.25
N ASP A 281 -12.16 12.02 31.45
CA ASP A 281 -11.36 11.08 30.66
C ASP A 281 -11.75 11.18 29.19
N ASP A 282 -10.75 11.28 28.34
CA ASP A 282 -10.93 11.44 26.90
C ASP A 282 -9.67 11.00 26.14
N PHE A 283 -9.82 10.72 24.85
CA PHE A 283 -8.72 10.38 23.97
C PHE A 283 -8.90 11.02 22.60
N GLY A 284 -7.80 11.23 21.88
CA GLY A 284 -7.82 11.54 20.46
C GLY A 284 -7.37 10.34 19.65
N TRP A 285 -7.75 10.31 18.39
CA TRP A 285 -7.18 9.38 17.42
C TRP A 285 -6.65 10.12 16.20
N ARG A 286 -5.75 9.48 15.47
CA ARG A 286 -5.27 9.99 14.18
C ARG A 286 -5.05 8.84 13.21
N LEU A 287 -5.52 9.02 11.98
CA LEU A 287 -5.06 8.21 10.86
C LEU A 287 -3.63 8.63 10.54
N ASP A 288 -2.67 7.87 11.02
CA ASP A 288 -1.25 8.15 10.87
C ASP A 288 -0.81 7.90 9.42
N GLU A 289 -1.09 6.71 8.90
CA GLU A 289 -0.71 6.30 7.54
C GLU A 289 -1.77 5.40 6.91
N MET A 290 -1.93 5.49 5.59
CA MET A 290 -2.68 4.58 4.74
C MET A 290 -1.73 3.92 3.75
N LEU A 291 -1.69 2.60 3.70
CA LEU A 291 -0.91 1.85 2.73
C LEU A 291 -1.85 1.22 1.70
N THR A 292 -1.40 1.14 0.45
CA THR A 292 -2.18 0.53 -0.64
C THR A 292 -1.43 -0.66 -1.24
N GLU A 293 -2.15 -1.77 -1.38
CA GLU A 293 -1.69 -3.00 -2.05
C GLU A 293 -2.74 -3.43 -3.07
N GLY A 294 -2.47 -3.19 -4.35
CA GLY A 294 -3.49 -3.34 -5.40
C GLY A 294 -4.72 -2.48 -5.13
N ASP A 295 -5.87 -3.13 -4.99
CA ASP A 295 -7.17 -2.53 -4.63
C ASP A 295 -7.44 -2.48 -3.11
N ARG A 296 -6.53 -3.04 -2.31
CA ARG A 296 -6.67 -3.17 -0.86
C ARG A 296 -5.94 -2.07 -0.11
N GLN A 297 -6.47 -1.73 1.05
CA GLN A 297 -5.99 -0.63 1.87
C GLN A 297 -5.71 -1.12 3.28
N LEU A 298 -4.65 -0.59 3.88
CA LEU A 298 -4.40 -0.68 5.31
C LEU A 298 -4.43 0.75 5.86
N TYR A 299 -5.19 0.97 6.93
CA TYR A 299 -5.29 2.23 7.66
C TYR A 299 -4.67 2.06 9.03
N PHE A 300 -3.57 2.76 9.28
CA PHE A 300 -2.84 2.70 10.54
C PHE A 300 -3.29 3.86 11.44
N VAL A 301 -4.08 3.52 12.44
CA VAL A 301 -4.69 4.48 13.38
C VAL A 301 -3.91 4.43 14.69
N GLN A 302 -3.67 5.61 15.27
CA GLN A 302 -3.09 5.74 16.61
C GLN A 302 -4.07 6.45 17.54
N VAL A 303 -4.11 5.99 18.79
CA VAL A 303 -4.87 6.58 19.88
C VAL A 303 -3.91 7.25 20.86
N GLU A 304 -4.25 8.46 21.28
CA GLU A 304 -3.49 9.27 22.22
C GLU A 304 -4.39 9.70 23.38
N ALA A 305 -3.94 9.44 24.62
CA ALA A 305 -4.68 9.84 25.81
C ALA A 305 -4.64 11.37 25.99
N GLN A 306 -5.77 11.98 26.38
CA GLN A 306 -5.77 13.39 26.76
C GLN A 306 -5.02 13.62 28.09
N PRO A 307 -4.52 14.85 28.37
CA PRO A 307 -3.76 15.14 29.58
C PRO A 307 -4.52 14.87 30.89
N GLY A 308 -4.18 13.77 31.55
CA GLY A 308 -4.81 13.31 32.79
C GLY A 308 -5.53 11.97 32.65
N THR A 309 -5.67 11.45 31.42
CA THR A 309 -6.28 10.16 31.14
C THR A 309 -5.24 9.05 31.11
N VAL A 310 -5.59 7.92 31.72
CA VAL A 310 -4.82 6.67 31.65
C VAL A 310 -5.62 5.66 30.83
N ILE A 311 -5.04 5.14 29.75
CA ILE A 311 -5.67 4.12 28.90
C ILE A 311 -5.29 2.74 29.40
N ARG A 312 -6.26 1.93 29.85
CA ARG A 312 -6.02 0.53 30.26
C ARG A 312 -6.15 -0.44 29.10
N SER A 313 -7.17 -0.25 28.26
CA SER A 313 -7.42 -1.07 27.08
C SER A 313 -8.18 -0.28 26.03
N VAL A 314 -8.03 -0.70 24.78
CA VAL A 314 -8.72 -0.18 23.60
C VAL A 314 -9.45 -1.35 22.93
N ASP A 315 -10.74 -1.17 22.71
CA ASP A 315 -11.55 -1.94 21.76
C ASP A 315 -11.62 -1.12 20.45
N TRP A 316 -11.15 -1.72 19.36
CA TRP A 316 -11.04 -1.05 18.07
C TRP A 316 -12.32 -1.15 17.23
N GLY A 317 -13.35 -1.84 17.72
CA GLY A 317 -14.67 -1.91 17.09
C GLY A 317 -14.71 -2.71 15.78
N ASP A 318 -13.66 -3.46 15.45
CA ASP A 318 -13.54 -4.26 14.22
C ASP A 318 -13.66 -5.77 14.44
N GLY A 319 -14.01 -6.18 15.66
CA GLY A 319 -14.10 -7.58 16.07
C GLY A 319 -12.77 -8.20 16.54
N SER A 320 -11.66 -7.45 16.49
CA SER A 320 -10.44 -7.84 17.20
C SER A 320 -10.63 -7.78 18.72
N LYS A 321 -9.81 -8.51 19.48
CA LYS A 321 -9.89 -8.50 20.94
C LYS A 321 -9.42 -7.14 21.46
N ALA A 322 -10.11 -6.60 22.48
CA ALA A 322 -9.64 -5.42 23.19
C ALA A 322 -8.30 -5.70 23.90
N GLY A 323 -7.41 -4.70 23.98
CA GLY A 323 -6.10 -4.85 24.62
C GLY A 323 -5.35 -3.53 24.79
N GLY A 324 -4.12 -3.59 25.28
CA GLY A 324 -3.31 -2.40 25.60
C GLY A 324 -2.58 -1.75 24.41
N LEU A 325 -2.86 -2.16 23.17
CA LEU A 325 -2.26 -1.55 21.99
C LEU A 325 -2.88 -0.18 21.73
N LEU A 326 -2.03 0.83 21.50
CA LEU A 326 -2.43 2.20 21.19
C LEU A 326 -2.32 2.54 19.69
N ALA A 327 -1.94 1.55 18.88
CA ALA A 327 -1.93 1.65 17.43
C ALA A 327 -2.57 0.40 16.83
N HIS A 328 -3.28 0.57 15.72
CA HIS A 328 -4.07 -0.49 15.09
C HIS A 328 -4.12 -0.33 13.57
N ALA A 329 -3.95 -1.45 12.88
CA ALA A 329 -4.14 -1.58 11.46
C ALA A 329 -5.56 -2.08 11.17
N TYR A 330 -6.35 -1.27 10.48
CA TYR A 330 -7.58 -1.68 9.82
C TYR A 330 -7.29 -2.01 8.35
N PHE A 331 -7.96 -3.00 7.81
CA PHE A 331 -7.76 -3.54 6.46
C PHE A 331 -8.98 -3.34 5.56
N LYS A 332 -9.96 -2.56 6.04
CA LYS A 332 -11.20 -2.26 5.35
C LYS A 332 -11.62 -0.81 5.66
N PRO A 333 -12.10 -0.05 4.65
CA PRO A 333 -12.75 1.23 4.92
C PRO A 333 -14.08 1.01 5.65
N GLY A 334 -14.50 1.99 6.44
CA GLY A 334 -15.75 1.92 7.19
C GLY A 334 -15.75 2.82 8.41
N ASP A 335 -16.89 2.85 9.07
CA ASP A 335 -17.09 3.57 10.32
C ASP A 335 -16.96 2.59 11.49
N TYR A 336 -16.06 2.90 12.43
CA TYR A 336 -15.75 2.09 13.58
C TYR A 336 -16.00 2.88 14.86
N THR A 337 -16.50 2.20 15.91
CA THR A 337 -16.59 2.80 17.25
C THR A 337 -15.42 2.30 18.08
N VAL A 338 -14.41 3.16 18.26
CA VAL A 338 -13.26 2.84 19.12
C VAL A 338 -13.63 3.19 20.56
N THR A 339 -13.45 2.24 21.47
CA THR A 339 -13.81 2.40 22.88
C THR A 339 -12.59 2.17 23.77
N VAL A 340 -12.25 3.17 24.56
CA VAL A 340 -11.17 3.14 25.54
C VAL A 340 -11.73 2.88 26.93
N THR A 341 -11.14 1.93 27.66
CA THR A 341 -11.34 1.80 29.11
C THR A 341 -10.30 2.63 29.84
N ALA A 342 -10.75 3.64 30.58
CA ALA A 342 -9.91 4.56 31.33
C ALA A 342 -9.38 3.95 32.64
N GLY A 343 -8.52 4.70 33.32
CA GLY A 343 -7.88 4.30 34.58
C GLY A 343 -8.86 4.02 35.71
N ASP A 344 -10.03 4.66 35.71
CA ASP A 344 -11.11 4.46 36.68
C ASP A 344 -12.08 3.32 36.31
N GLY A 345 -11.84 2.65 35.16
CA GLY A 345 -12.66 1.56 34.64
C GLY A 345 -13.85 2.01 33.79
N LYS A 346 -14.13 3.31 33.67
CA LYS A 346 -15.16 3.81 32.76
C LYS A 346 -14.71 3.75 31.31
N THR A 347 -15.68 3.75 30.41
CA THR A 347 -15.44 3.74 28.98
C THR A 347 -15.68 5.11 28.35
N VAL A 348 -14.86 5.44 27.36
CA VAL A 348 -15.03 6.57 26.45
C VAL A 348 -15.02 6.02 25.05
N SER A 349 -15.90 6.48 24.17
CA SER A 349 -15.97 6.01 22.78
C SER A 349 -15.81 7.18 21.82
N HIS A 350 -15.13 6.97 20.70
CA HIS A 350 -15.09 7.88 19.56
C HIS A 350 -15.36 7.12 18.27
N ALA A 351 -16.11 7.71 17.35
CA ALA A 351 -16.25 7.23 15.99
C ALA A 351 -14.97 7.51 15.17
N VAL A 352 -14.53 6.51 14.43
CA VAL A 352 -13.39 6.54 13.49
C VAL A 352 -13.93 6.20 12.10
N ALA A 353 -14.00 7.20 11.21
CA ALA A 353 -14.40 6.98 9.82
C ALA A 353 -13.16 6.81 8.94
N LEU A 354 -13.02 5.65 8.32
CA LEU A 354 -11.88 5.30 7.47
C LEU A 354 -12.31 5.27 6.00
N SER A 355 -11.66 6.12 5.21
CA SER A 355 -11.83 6.19 3.77
C SER A 355 -10.51 6.58 3.10
N TYR A 356 -10.46 6.46 1.77
CA TYR A 356 -9.24 6.73 1.02
C TYR A 356 -8.71 8.16 1.28
N ARG A 357 -7.47 8.26 1.77
CA ARG A 357 -6.85 9.53 2.12
C ARG A 357 -6.09 10.12 0.94
N PHE A 358 -6.76 10.97 0.17
CA PHE A 358 -6.17 11.66 -1.00
C PHE A 358 -4.97 12.54 -0.63
N SER A 359 -4.95 13.08 0.59
CA SER A 359 -3.93 14.01 1.08
C SER A 359 -2.64 13.41 1.59
N GLN A 360 -2.52 12.09 1.57
CA GLN A 360 -1.33 11.46 2.08
C GLN A 360 -0.18 11.53 1.07
N SER A 361 1.00 11.91 1.56
CA SER A 361 2.24 11.71 0.82
C SER A 361 2.63 10.24 0.80
N LEU A 362 3.55 9.86 -0.09
CA LEU A 362 4.13 8.52 -0.04
C LEU A 362 4.80 8.29 1.34
N PRO A 363 4.66 7.09 1.93
CA PRO A 363 5.31 6.77 3.19
C PRO A 363 6.81 6.99 3.10
N LYS A 364 7.41 7.51 4.18
CA LYS A 364 8.87 7.63 4.27
C LYS A 364 9.52 6.24 4.14
N PRO A 365 10.74 6.13 3.58
CA PRO A 365 11.46 4.87 3.51
C PRO A 365 11.51 4.16 4.87
N GLY A 366 11.17 2.87 4.90
CA GLY A 366 11.12 2.05 6.11
C GLY A 366 9.82 2.13 6.92
N ARG A 367 8.98 3.16 6.73
CA ARG A 367 7.72 3.32 7.47
C ARG A 367 6.74 2.18 7.20
N GLU A 368 6.66 1.73 5.94
CA GLU A 368 5.85 0.58 5.55
C GLU A 368 6.23 -0.67 6.36
N ALA A 369 7.53 -0.99 6.44
CA ALA A 369 8.00 -2.17 7.16
C ALA A 369 7.71 -2.12 8.66
N GLU A 370 7.77 -0.92 9.27
CA GLU A 370 7.38 -0.71 10.66
C GLU A 370 5.89 -1.03 10.87
N ILE A 371 5.02 -0.46 10.03
CA ILE A 371 3.56 -0.67 10.09
C ILE A 371 3.22 -2.15 9.93
N LEU A 372 3.83 -2.84 8.95
CA LEU A 372 3.59 -4.26 8.72
C LEU A 372 4.02 -5.13 9.93
N ARG A 373 5.14 -4.79 10.59
CA ARG A 373 5.57 -5.48 11.82
C ARG A 373 4.64 -5.21 12.98
N THR A 374 4.14 -3.99 13.13
CA THR A 374 3.12 -3.67 14.15
C THR A 374 1.83 -4.44 13.89
N ALA A 375 1.40 -4.57 12.63
CA ALA A 375 0.24 -5.40 12.28
C ALA A 375 0.45 -6.88 12.61
N LEU A 376 1.66 -7.42 12.42
CA LEU A 376 2.00 -8.78 12.87
C LEU A 376 1.97 -8.91 14.40
N GLU A 377 2.37 -7.88 15.14
CA GLU A 377 2.25 -7.86 16.60
C GLU A 377 0.80 -7.78 17.06
N GLN A 378 -0.02 -6.98 16.37
CA GLN A 378 -1.47 -6.90 16.57
C GLN A 378 -2.12 -8.27 16.38
N GLU A 379 -1.77 -9.03 15.33
CA GLU A 379 -2.29 -10.39 15.13
C GLU A 379 -2.01 -11.28 16.34
N ARG A 380 -0.78 -11.25 16.86
CA ARG A 380 -0.37 -12.08 18.01
C ARG A 380 -1.13 -11.73 19.29
N LYS A 381 -1.39 -10.44 19.53
CA LYS A 381 -2.00 -9.97 20.79
C LYS A 381 -3.52 -9.92 20.73
N ASN A 382 -4.07 -9.38 19.66
CA ASN A 382 -5.48 -8.98 19.54
C ASN A 382 -6.21 -9.71 18.39
N GLY A 383 -5.47 -10.31 17.46
CA GLY A 383 -6.02 -10.83 16.20
C GLY A 383 -6.17 -9.75 15.12
N LEU A 384 -6.55 -10.16 13.93
CA LEU A 384 -6.78 -9.28 12.77
C LEU A 384 -8.19 -9.47 12.21
N GLN A 385 -8.65 -8.45 11.49
CA GLN A 385 -9.74 -8.59 10.53
C GLN A 385 -9.40 -9.67 9.47
N PRO A 386 -10.40 -10.41 8.94
CA PRO A 386 -10.17 -11.41 7.90
C PRO A 386 -9.38 -10.88 6.69
N GLU A 387 -9.70 -9.66 6.24
CA GLU A 387 -9.03 -8.98 5.13
C GLU A 387 -7.52 -8.74 5.39
N GLY A 388 -7.14 -8.65 6.67
CA GLY A 388 -5.75 -8.42 7.08
C GLY A 388 -4.82 -9.58 6.78
N TYR A 389 -5.30 -10.82 6.86
CA TYR A 389 -4.47 -11.99 6.51
C TYR A 389 -4.10 -11.97 5.03
N ARG A 390 -5.07 -11.65 4.18
CA ARG A 390 -4.85 -11.50 2.74
C ARG A 390 -3.91 -10.33 2.44
N TYR A 391 -4.13 -9.17 3.05
CA TYR A 391 -3.26 -8.01 2.88
C TYR A 391 -1.80 -8.32 3.25
N LEU A 392 -1.55 -8.84 4.46
CA LEU A 392 -0.21 -9.13 4.95
C LEU A 392 0.49 -10.21 4.13
N SER A 393 -0.23 -11.22 3.64
CA SER A 393 0.35 -12.29 2.82
C SER A 393 1.03 -11.81 1.52
N GLU A 394 0.62 -10.64 1.02
CA GLU A 394 1.17 -10.00 -0.17
C GLU A 394 2.12 -8.86 0.18
N ALA A 395 1.71 -7.98 1.10
CA ALA A 395 2.47 -6.80 1.50
C ALA A 395 3.84 -7.15 2.08
N LEU A 396 3.95 -8.21 2.91
CA LEU A 396 5.24 -8.65 3.48
C LEU A 396 6.24 -9.05 2.40
N ARG A 397 5.78 -9.71 1.33
CA ARG A 397 6.63 -10.13 0.20
C ARG A 397 7.07 -8.92 -0.61
N ARG A 398 6.15 -7.99 -0.91
CA ARG A 398 6.48 -6.75 -1.64
C ARG A 398 7.49 -5.89 -0.88
N ALA A 399 7.30 -5.77 0.43
CA ALA A 399 8.20 -5.04 1.33
C ALA A 399 9.55 -5.77 1.58
N LYS A 400 9.78 -6.93 0.96
CA LYS A 400 11.00 -7.75 1.10
C LYS A 400 11.29 -8.16 2.55
N LEU A 401 10.24 -8.38 3.33
CA LEU A 401 10.31 -8.88 4.70
C LEU A 401 10.29 -10.41 4.70
N GLU A 402 11.34 -11.03 4.15
CA GLU A 402 11.38 -12.47 3.88
C GLU A 402 11.21 -13.32 5.14
N LYS A 403 11.89 -12.94 6.23
CA LYS A 403 11.82 -13.67 7.50
C LYS A 403 10.40 -13.62 8.06
N GLU A 404 9.84 -12.41 8.17
CA GLU A 404 8.50 -12.19 8.68
C GLU A 404 7.43 -12.85 7.79
N SER A 405 7.62 -12.82 6.47
CA SER A 405 6.73 -13.52 5.53
C SER A 405 6.75 -15.03 5.74
N LYS A 406 7.93 -15.65 5.93
CA LYS A 406 8.04 -17.09 6.20
C LYS A 406 7.39 -17.47 7.54
N GLU A 407 7.61 -16.67 8.58
CA GLU A 407 7.00 -16.89 9.90
C GLU A 407 5.47 -16.71 9.86
N PHE A 408 4.96 -15.79 9.05
CA PHE A 408 3.53 -15.51 8.92
C PHE A 408 2.74 -16.68 8.33
N TYR A 409 3.36 -17.53 7.51
CA TYR A 409 2.69 -18.73 6.97
C TYR A 409 2.14 -19.65 8.07
N GLU A 410 2.85 -19.79 9.19
CA GLU A 410 2.38 -20.60 10.33
C GLU A 410 1.12 -19.99 10.99
N THR A 411 0.99 -18.66 10.97
CA THR A 411 -0.25 -17.98 11.38
C THR A 411 -1.37 -18.27 10.38
N LEU A 412 -1.11 -18.17 9.07
CA LEU A 412 -2.12 -18.47 8.04
C LEU A 412 -2.63 -19.91 8.14
N LEU A 413 -1.75 -20.89 8.43
CA LEU A 413 -2.14 -22.27 8.65
C LEU A 413 -3.05 -22.44 9.87
N ARG A 414 -2.72 -21.80 11.01
CA ARG A 414 -3.60 -21.84 12.21
C ARG A 414 -4.96 -21.20 11.95
N ARG A 415 -5.01 -20.20 11.06
CA ARG A 415 -6.21 -19.44 10.69
C ARG A 415 -6.85 -19.90 9.40
N GLN A 416 -6.45 -21.05 8.87
CA GLN A 416 -6.80 -21.49 7.52
C GLN A 416 -8.31 -21.58 7.25
N ASN A 417 -9.15 -21.72 8.28
CA ASN A 417 -10.61 -21.78 8.13
C ASN A 417 -11.25 -20.39 8.00
N ALA A 418 -10.53 -19.32 8.31
CA ALA A 418 -10.97 -17.92 8.22
C ALA A 418 -10.34 -17.17 7.04
N ILE A 419 -9.56 -17.86 6.20
CA ILE A 419 -8.79 -17.29 5.09
C ILE A 419 -9.15 -18.06 3.83
N GLU A 420 -9.24 -17.36 2.70
CA GLU A 420 -9.49 -18.01 1.41
C GLU A 420 -8.36 -19.01 1.08
N PRO A 421 -8.68 -20.26 0.71
CA PRO A 421 -7.67 -21.27 0.36
C PRO A 421 -6.68 -20.80 -0.72
N GLU A 422 -7.14 -19.96 -1.64
CA GLU A 422 -6.34 -19.37 -2.72
C GLU A 422 -5.22 -18.46 -2.19
N VAL A 423 -5.50 -17.68 -1.14
CA VAL A 423 -4.51 -16.82 -0.48
C VAL A 423 -3.44 -17.68 0.19
N LEU A 424 -3.86 -18.74 0.89
CA LEU A 424 -2.96 -19.69 1.53
C LEU A 424 -2.04 -20.39 0.51
N PHE A 425 -2.60 -20.83 -0.63
CA PHE A 425 -1.83 -21.45 -1.71
C PHE A 425 -0.80 -20.49 -2.31
N ARG A 426 -1.20 -19.28 -2.71
CA ARG A 426 -0.26 -18.29 -3.28
C ARG A 426 0.87 -17.95 -2.31
N HIS A 427 0.56 -17.85 -1.01
CA HIS A 427 1.58 -17.57 -0.01
C HIS A 427 2.50 -18.78 0.24
N TYR A 428 1.96 -20.00 0.32
CA TYR A 428 2.73 -21.24 0.39
C TYR A 428 3.72 -21.37 -0.76
N GLU A 429 3.23 -21.16 -1.98
CA GLU A 429 4.04 -21.24 -3.19
C GLU A 429 5.20 -20.25 -3.16
N ALA A 430 4.93 -19.00 -2.75
CA ALA A 430 5.92 -17.93 -2.73
C ALA A 430 6.93 -18.01 -1.56
N THR A 431 6.69 -18.83 -0.53
CA THR A 431 7.53 -18.79 0.69
C THR A 431 8.09 -20.14 1.13
N ARG A 432 7.40 -21.23 0.81
CA ARG A 432 7.70 -22.56 1.36
C ARG A 432 7.96 -23.61 0.29
N LEU A 433 7.21 -23.59 -0.81
CA LEU A 433 7.38 -24.57 -1.88
C LEU A 433 8.81 -24.54 -2.43
N GLU A 434 9.31 -23.38 -2.85
CA GLU A 434 10.66 -23.25 -3.40
C GLU A 434 11.74 -23.74 -2.42
N GLU A 435 11.61 -23.43 -1.12
CA GLU A 435 12.53 -23.90 -0.09
C GLU A 435 12.49 -25.43 0.07
N GLN A 436 11.30 -26.03 0.05
CA GLN A 436 11.16 -27.48 0.08
C GLN A 436 11.80 -28.14 -1.14
N LEU A 437 11.66 -27.55 -2.34
CA LEU A 437 12.32 -28.06 -3.55
C LEU A 437 13.85 -27.95 -3.45
N LYS A 438 14.37 -26.80 -2.99
CA LYS A 438 15.81 -26.59 -2.80
C LYS A 438 16.42 -27.57 -1.80
N GLN A 439 15.66 -27.95 -0.77
CA GLN A 439 16.06 -28.92 0.25
C GLN A 439 15.69 -30.37 -0.11
N GLU A 440 15.21 -30.62 -1.33
CA GLU A 440 14.77 -31.93 -1.82
C GLU A 440 13.68 -32.62 -0.96
N LYS A 441 12.88 -31.83 -0.24
CA LYS A 441 11.75 -32.27 0.60
C LYS A 441 10.50 -32.52 -0.23
N TYR A 442 10.63 -33.26 -1.33
CA TYR A 442 9.58 -33.46 -2.33
C TYR A 442 8.32 -34.14 -1.78
N GLU A 443 8.45 -35.11 -0.85
CA GLU A 443 7.28 -35.76 -0.23
C GLU A 443 6.48 -34.78 0.64
N ASN A 444 7.15 -33.88 1.34
CA ASN A 444 6.49 -32.84 2.13
C ASN A 444 5.78 -31.85 1.21
N ALA A 445 6.44 -31.42 0.12
CA ALA A 445 5.84 -30.53 -0.87
C ALA A 445 4.59 -31.16 -1.51
N ALA A 446 4.65 -32.43 -1.92
CA ALA A 446 3.51 -33.15 -2.49
C ALA A 446 2.37 -33.30 -1.49
N LYS A 447 2.68 -33.62 -0.22
CA LYS A 447 1.67 -33.71 0.85
C LYS A 447 0.97 -32.37 1.08
N ASP A 448 1.73 -31.29 1.22
CA ASP A 448 1.21 -29.93 1.46
C ASP A 448 0.35 -29.47 0.27
N LEU A 449 0.80 -29.71 -0.97
CA LEU A 449 0.05 -29.39 -2.19
C LEU A 449 -1.27 -30.17 -2.29
N ARG A 450 -1.27 -31.48 -2.01
CA ARG A 450 -2.51 -32.27 -2.02
C ARG A 450 -3.52 -31.78 -0.99
N ALA A 451 -3.06 -31.39 0.20
CA ALA A 451 -3.93 -30.83 1.24
C ALA A 451 -4.57 -29.49 0.82
N LEU A 452 -3.82 -28.65 0.09
CA LEU A 452 -4.33 -27.38 -0.45
C LEU A 452 -5.29 -27.61 -1.63
N ILE A 453 -4.95 -28.49 -2.58
CA ILE A 453 -5.78 -28.83 -3.75
C ILE A 453 -7.18 -29.27 -3.33
N GLY A 454 -7.32 -30.03 -2.24
CA GLY A 454 -8.61 -30.47 -1.72
C GLY A 454 -9.55 -29.35 -1.25
N ARG A 455 -9.05 -28.10 -1.17
CA ARG A 455 -9.77 -26.93 -0.63
C ARG A 455 -9.92 -25.79 -1.62
N LEU A 456 -9.10 -25.78 -2.68
CA LEU A 456 -9.12 -24.72 -3.70
C LEU A 456 -10.38 -24.82 -4.55
N THR A 457 -10.95 -23.66 -4.86
CA THR A 457 -12.21 -23.56 -5.64
C THR A 457 -12.02 -22.73 -6.91
N ALA A 458 -11.13 -21.74 -6.88
CA ALA A 458 -10.84 -20.93 -8.05
C ALA A 458 -10.11 -21.77 -9.13
N PRO A 459 -10.62 -21.87 -10.38
CA PRO A 459 -10.03 -22.71 -11.42
C PRO A 459 -8.57 -22.38 -11.73
N ALA A 460 -8.20 -21.10 -11.68
CA ALA A 460 -6.85 -20.65 -12.00
C ALA A 460 -5.83 -21.13 -10.95
N GLU A 461 -6.12 -20.94 -9.67
CA GLU A 461 -5.29 -21.40 -8.55
C GLU A 461 -5.31 -22.92 -8.41
N LEU A 462 -6.46 -23.56 -8.60
CA LEU A 462 -6.55 -25.02 -8.59
C LEU A 462 -5.69 -25.63 -9.70
N GLY A 463 -5.76 -25.10 -10.93
CA GLY A 463 -4.91 -25.52 -12.04
C GLY A 463 -3.43 -25.29 -11.75
N ALA A 464 -3.05 -24.13 -11.19
CA ALA A 464 -1.68 -23.84 -10.80
C ALA A 464 -1.15 -24.77 -9.69
N ALA A 465 -1.97 -25.09 -8.70
CA ALA A 465 -1.60 -26.01 -7.62
C ALA A 465 -1.43 -27.45 -8.12
N ARG A 466 -2.32 -27.91 -9.02
CA ARG A 466 -2.17 -29.22 -9.67
C ARG A 466 -0.94 -29.29 -10.55
N LEU A 467 -0.62 -28.22 -11.29
CA LEU A 467 0.60 -28.14 -12.08
C LEU A 467 1.84 -28.26 -11.19
N ALA A 468 1.90 -27.48 -10.09
CA ALA A 468 3.00 -27.57 -9.12
C ALA A 468 3.12 -28.98 -8.50
N LEU A 469 1.98 -29.65 -8.22
CA LEU A 469 2.01 -31.03 -7.73
C LEU A 469 2.55 -31.99 -8.81
N ALA A 470 2.10 -31.86 -10.06
CA ALA A 470 2.59 -32.69 -11.16
C ALA A 470 4.09 -32.50 -11.41
N GLU A 471 4.60 -31.27 -11.32
CA GLU A 471 6.04 -30.97 -11.37
C GLU A 471 6.81 -31.66 -10.23
N VAL A 472 6.30 -31.62 -9.00
CA VAL A 472 6.92 -32.29 -7.85
C VAL A 472 6.91 -33.81 -8.00
N GLU A 473 5.79 -34.39 -8.44
CA GLU A 473 5.66 -35.83 -8.68
C GLU A 473 6.63 -36.28 -9.78
N PHE A 474 6.74 -35.52 -10.86
CA PHE A 474 7.58 -35.87 -11.99
C PHE A 474 9.08 -35.62 -11.73
N TYR A 475 9.47 -34.37 -11.48
CA TYR A 475 10.88 -33.97 -11.36
C TYR A 475 11.51 -34.38 -10.03
N GLY A 476 10.73 -34.43 -8.93
CA GLY A 476 11.24 -34.74 -7.60
C GLY A 476 11.10 -36.21 -7.21
N LEU A 477 9.91 -36.77 -7.43
CA LEU A 477 9.53 -38.10 -6.93
C LEU A 477 9.61 -39.20 -7.98
N GLY A 478 9.70 -38.86 -9.28
CA GLY A 478 9.72 -39.84 -10.37
C GLY A 478 8.39 -40.58 -10.57
N ARG A 479 7.30 -40.05 -10.02
CA ARG A 479 5.94 -40.61 -10.04
C ARG A 479 5.19 -40.15 -11.29
N ARG A 480 5.62 -40.67 -12.44
CA ARG A 480 5.11 -40.27 -13.76
C ARG A 480 3.59 -40.41 -13.89
N LYS A 481 3.02 -41.54 -13.46
CA LYS A 481 1.59 -41.80 -13.61
C LYS A 481 0.75 -40.83 -12.78
N GLU A 482 1.24 -40.48 -11.60
CA GLU A 482 0.62 -39.51 -10.69
C GLU A 482 0.69 -38.10 -11.28
N ALA A 483 1.83 -37.72 -11.87
CA ALA A 483 1.97 -36.45 -12.59
C ALA A 483 1.02 -36.35 -13.79
N GLU A 484 0.94 -37.40 -14.62
CA GLU A 484 0.00 -37.49 -15.75
C GLU A 484 -1.46 -37.36 -15.28
N ALA A 485 -1.83 -38.04 -14.19
CA ALA A 485 -3.17 -37.99 -13.62
C ALA A 485 -3.54 -36.60 -13.10
N GLU A 486 -2.59 -35.85 -12.54
CA GLU A 486 -2.82 -34.48 -12.10
C GLU A 486 -2.90 -33.50 -13.28
N LEU A 487 -2.01 -33.64 -14.28
CA LEU A 487 -2.01 -32.79 -15.47
C LEU A 487 -3.31 -32.91 -16.27
N ALA A 488 -3.86 -34.13 -16.38
CA ALA A 488 -5.13 -34.40 -17.07
C ALA A 488 -6.36 -33.71 -16.44
N LYS A 489 -6.26 -33.27 -15.17
CA LYS A 489 -7.34 -32.57 -14.45
C LYS A 489 -7.27 -31.06 -14.63
N ILE A 490 -6.26 -30.53 -15.33
CA ILE A 490 -6.05 -29.10 -15.51
C ILE A 490 -6.74 -28.65 -16.79
N ASP A 491 -7.63 -27.67 -16.66
CA ASP A 491 -8.10 -26.90 -17.80
C ASP A 491 -7.05 -25.85 -18.19
N ARG A 492 -6.36 -26.08 -19.32
CA ARG A 492 -5.34 -25.18 -19.85
C ARG A 492 -5.87 -23.75 -20.07
N SER A 493 -7.14 -23.58 -20.43
CA SER A 493 -7.73 -22.26 -20.69
C SER A 493 -7.95 -21.44 -19.43
N ALA A 494 -8.10 -22.11 -18.28
CA ALA A 494 -8.25 -21.48 -16.97
C ALA A 494 -6.92 -21.12 -16.31
N LEU A 495 -5.78 -21.60 -16.84
CA LEU A 495 -4.47 -21.32 -16.26
C LEU A 495 -4.09 -19.83 -16.38
N PRO A 496 -3.45 -19.25 -15.35
CA PRO A 496 -2.79 -17.96 -15.50
C PRO A 496 -1.81 -17.98 -16.66
N LYS A 497 -1.69 -16.88 -17.42
CA LYS A 497 -0.80 -16.78 -18.59
C LYS A 497 0.64 -17.23 -18.30
N ALA A 498 1.15 -16.93 -17.10
CA ALA A 498 2.48 -17.33 -16.66
C ALA A 498 2.66 -18.84 -16.46
N ARG A 499 1.57 -19.61 -16.36
CA ARG A 499 1.56 -21.07 -16.11
C ARG A 499 1.31 -21.91 -17.35
N VAL A 500 0.84 -21.30 -18.44
CA VAL A 500 0.56 -22.02 -19.70
C VAL A 500 1.82 -22.67 -20.25
N ARG A 501 2.95 -21.94 -20.31
CA ARG A 501 4.21 -22.51 -20.82
C ARG A 501 4.76 -23.62 -19.92
N PRO A 502 4.86 -23.45 -18.57
CA PRO A 502 5.25 -24.55 -17.70
C PRO A 502 4.37 -25.81 -17.86
N TYR A 503 3.06 -25.64 -18.02
CA TYR A 503 2.15 -26.76 -18.33
C TYR A 503 2.52 -27.47 -19.64
N GLU A 504 2.73 -26.73 -20.73
CA GLU A 504 3.09 -27.30 -22.04
C GLU A 504 4.45 -27.99 -22.05
N VAL A 505 5.42 -27.44 -21.30
CA VAL A 505 6.74 -28.06 -21.14
C VAL A 505 6.64 -29.37 -20.36
N LEU A 506 5.87 -29.40 -19.27
CA LEU A 506 5.66 -30.62 -18.51
C LEU A 506 4.89 -31.68 -19.33
N GLU A 507 3.88 -31.27 -20.10
CA GLU A 507 3.15 -32.16 -21.02
C GLU A 507 4.10 -32.81 -22.04
N MET A 508 4.98 -32.00 -22.64
CA MET A 508 6.00 -32.44 -23.58
C MET A 508 6.97 -33.47 -22.94
N GLU A 509 7.46 -33.23 -21.73
CA GLU A 509 8.41 -34.13 -21.08
C GLU A 509 7.75 -35.42 -20.56
N LEU A 510 6.50 -35.36 -20.11
CA LEU A 510 5.72 -36.56 -19.78
C LEU A 510 5.48 -37.42 -21.02
N ALA A 511 5.18 -36.80 -22.17
CA ALA A 511 5.09 -37.50 -23.45
C ALA A 511 6.43 -38.13 -23.84
N ALA A 512 7.57 -37.46 -23.61
CA ALA A 512 8.88 -38.05 -23.85
C ALA A 512 9.10 -39.31 -23.01
N ALA A 513 8.73 -39.26 -21.73
CA ALA A 513 8.91 -40.37 -20.78
C ALA A 513 7.93 -41.54 -20.98
N GLY A 514 6.74 -41.29 -21.56
CA GLY A 514 5.69 -42.31 -21.70
C GLY A 514 5.41 -42.78 -23.13
N GLN A 515 5.56 -41.89 -24.12
CA GLN A 515 5.18 -42.08 -25.53
C GLN A 515 6.37 -41.97 -26.49
N GLY A 516 7.54 -41.58 -25.98
CA GLY A 516 8.78 -41.46 -26.74
C GLY A 516 9.02 -40.10 -27.37
N LYS A 517 10.23 -39.94 -27.93
CA LYS A 517 10.76 -38.66 -28.43
C LYS A 517 9.93 -38.03 -29.55
N ALA A 518 9.29 -38.84 -30.41
CA ALA A 518 8.47 -38.35 -31.50
C ALA A 518 7.22 -37.61 -31.01
N ALA A 519 6.52 -38.17 -30.03
CA ALA A 519 5.35 -37.55 -29.41
C ALA A 519 5.72 -36.23 -28.70
N ALA A 520 6.82 -36.25 -27.95
CA ALA A 520 7.37 -35.05 -27.31
C ALA A 520 7.74 -33.95 -28.32
N SER A 521 8.40 -34.31 -29.42
CA SER A 521 8.79 -33.35 -30.47
C SER A 521 7.56 -32.70 -31.13
N ALA A 522 6.48 -33.46 -31.31
CA ALA A 522 5.22 -32.93 -31.85
C ALA A 522 4.51 -31.95 -30.90
N LEU A 523 4.70 -32.09 -29.58
CA LEU A 523 4.23 -31.13 -28.58
C LEU A 523 5.16 -29.91 -28.52
N ALA A 524 6.47 -30.12 -28.52
CA ALA A 524 7.48 -29.06 -28.51
C ALA A 524 7.28 -28.03 -29.64
N ALA A 525 6.91 -28.50 -30.83
CA ALA A 525 6.64 -27.65 -31.99
C ALA A 525 5.44 -26.69 -31.81
N ARG A 526 4.53 -26.97 -30.86
CA ARG A 526 3.36 -26.13 -30.55
C ARG A 526 3.65 -25.06 -29.50
N ILE A 527 4.75 -25.20 -28.76
CA ILE A 527 5.14 -24.27 -27.70
C ILE A 527 5.71 -23.01 -28.35
N ASP A 528 5.15 -21.84 -28.03
CA ASP A 528 5.69 -20.57 -28.51
C ASP A 528 7.08 -20.33 -27.91
N ALA A 529 8.10 -20.36 -28.78
CA ALA A 529 9.50 -20.16 -28.43
C ALA A 529 10.03 -18.85 -29.06
N PRO A 530 10.67 -17.96 -28.29
CA PRO A 530 11.35 -16.79 -28.85
C PRO A 530 12.34 -17.14 -29.97
N ALA A 531 13.06 -18.27 -29.83
CA ALA A 531 14.05 -18.73 -30.80
C ALA A 531 13.47 -18.99 -32.20
N ASN A 532 12.16 -19.26 -32.33
CA ASN A 532 11.50 -19.45 -33.64
C ASN A 532 11.58 -18.20 -34.53
N ARG A 533 11.91 -17.04 -33.96
CA ARG A 533 11.99 -15.74 -34.65
C ARG A 533 13.44 -15.24 -34.77
N TYR A 534 14.43 -16.04 -34.37
CA TYR A 534 15.82 -15.62 -34.33
C TYR A 534 16.49 -15.73 -35.70
N THR A 535 17.41 -14.81 -35.97
CA THR A 535 18.33 -14.90 -37.11
C THR A 535 19.36 -16.01 -36.88
N PRO A 536 20.02 -16.54 -37.94
CA PRO A 536 21.07 -17.55 -37.78
C PRO A 536 22.18 -17.14 -36.80
N ARG A 537 22.54 -15.85 -36.76
CA ARG A 537 23.53 -15.32 -35.81
C ARG A 537 23.04 -15.40 -34.36
N GLN A 538 21.76 -15.14 -34.12
CA GLN A 538 21.15 -15.22 -32.78
C GLN A 538 21.00 -16.69 -32.33
N LEU A 539 20.68 -17.60 -33.25
CA LEU A 539 20.68 -19.04 -32.98
C LEU A 539 22.08 -19.54 -32.61
N LEU A 540 23.12 -19.13 -33.34
CA LEU A 540 24.50 -19.46 -33.00
C LEU A 540 24.92 -18.94 -31.61
N ALA A 541 24.49 -17.71 -31.27
CA ALA A 541 24.73 -17.15 -29.94
C ALA A 541 23.99 -17.94 -28.86
N LEU A 542 22.78 -18.42 -29.15
CA LEU A 542 21.99 -19.26 -28.25
C LEU A 542 22.66 -20.63 -28.03
N ASP A 543 23.21 -21.24 -29.09
CA ASP A 543 23.99 -22.49 -28.99
C ASP A 543 25.25 -22.31 -28.10
N GLY A 544 25.85 -21.11 -28.13
CA GLY A 544 26.96 -20.73 -27.26
C GLY A 544 26.62 -20.71 -25.76
N VAL A 545 25.34 -20.72 -25.38
CA VAL A 545 24.92 -20.79 -23.97
C VAL A 545 25.27 -22.13 -23.34
N LYS A 546 25.23 -23.26 -24.08
CA LYS A 546 25.69 -24.56 -23.58
C LYS A 546 27.18 -24.53 -23.18
N LEU A 547 28.01 -23.80 -23.93
CA LEU A 547 29.43 -23.61 -23.57
C LEU A 547 29.56 -22.77 -22.29
N SER A 548 28.73 -21.73 -22.14
CA SER A 548 28.69 -20.91 -20.92
C SER A 548 28.31 -21.73 -19.69
N ILE A 549 27.34 -22.66 -19.83
CA ILE A 549 26.96 -23.61 -18.79
C ILE A 549 28.14 -24.53 -18.43
N ARG A 550 28.82 -25.11 -19.42
CA ARG A 550 30.01 -25.95 -19.19
C ARG A 550 31.11 -25.20 -18.44
N ASN A 551 31.40 -23.97 -18.86
CA ASN A 551 32.38 -23.12 -18.19
C ASN A 551 31.97 -22.82 -16.75
N ALA A 552 30.69 -22.55 -16.48
CA ALA A 552 30.19 -22.33 -15.14
C ALA A 552 30.37 -23.58 -14.24
N ILE A 553 30.12 -24.78 -14.76
CA ILE A 553 30.36 -26.05 -14.03
C ILE A 553 31.84 -26.20 -13.68
N VAL A 554 32.75 -25.98 -14.64
CA VAL A 554 34.21 -26.08 -14.41
C VAL A 554 34.68 -25.06 -13.37
N LEU A 555 34.15 -23.84 -13.43
CA LEU A 555 34.46 -22.77 -12.48
C LEU A 555 33.71 -22.90 -11.14
N LYS A 556 32.91 -23.97 -10.95
CA LYS A 556 32.06 -24.20 -9.77
C LYS A 556 31.06 -23.05 -9.49
N LYS A 557 30.69 -22.30 -10.53
CA LYS A 557 29.69 -21.23 -10.49
C LYS A 557 28.30 -21.79 -10.81
N PHE A 558 27.83 -22.74 -10.01
CA PHE A 558 26.62 -23.51 -10.33
C PHE A 558 25.35 -22.66 -10.40
N ALA A 559 25.21 -21.64 -9.54
CA ALA A 559 24.06 -20.73 -9.58
C ALA A 559 24.02 -19.89 -10.86
N ASP A 560 25.16 -19.40 -11.34
CA ASP A 560 25.26 -18.68 -12.62
C ASP A 560 24.95 -19.62 -13.79
N GLY A 561 25.46 -20.86 -13.74
CA GLY A 561 25.16 -21.89 -14.72
C GLY A 561 23.67 -22.22 -14.81
N LEU A 562 22.97 -22.29 -13.67
CA LEU A 562 21.52 -22.53 -13.63
C LEU A 562 20.75 -21.35 -14.26
N ARG A 563 21.18 -20.11 -14.02
CA ARG A 563 20.60 -18.94 -14.70
C ARG A 563 20.76 -19.01 -16.23
N TYR A 564 21.93 -19.44 -16.72
CA TYR A 564 22.13 -19.64 -18.16
C TYR A 564 21.25 -20.76 -18.72
N ALA A 565 21.04 -21.83 -17.96
CA ALA A 565 20.14 -22.92 -18.32
C ALA A 565 18.67 -22.45 -18.40
N ASP A 566 18.20 -21.70 -17.40
CA ASP A 566 16.84 -21.15 -17.38
C ASP A 566 16.61 -20.15 -18.54
N GLU A 567 17.59 -19.30 -18.86
CA GLU A 567 17.53 -18.40 -20.03
C GLU A 567 17.46 -19.18 -21.35
N LEU A 568 18.21 -20.28 -21.47
CA LEU A 568 18.19 -21.13 -22.66
C LEU A 568 16.82 -21.81 -22.83
N GLU A 569 16.24 -22.34 -21.75
CA GLU A 569 14.92 -22.96 -21.77
C GLU A 569 13.79 -21.99 -22.08
N GLU A 570 13.87 -20.76 -21.56
CA GLU A 570 12.89 -19.72 -21.88
C GLU A 570 12.88 -19.40 -23.38
N LYS A 571 14.06 -19.33 -23.99
CA LYS A 571 14.23 -19.02 -25.42
C LYS A 571 13.92 -20.22 -26.31
N GLN A 572 14.24 -21.43 -25.87
CA GLN A 572 14.12 -22.67 -26.62
C GLN A 572 13.66 -23.83 -25.71
N PRO A 573 12.34 -23.98 -25.43
CA PRO A 573 11.82 -25.03 -24.55
C PRO A 573 12.17 -26.46 -25.00
N ALA A 574 12.25 -26.69 -26.32
CA ALA A 574 12.61 -27.98 -26.91
C ALA A 574 14.03 -28.47 -26.52
N ILE A 575 14.89 -27.60 -25.97
CA ILE A 575 16.21 -27.98 -25.49
C ILE A 575 16.17 -29.05 -24.38
N ARG A 576 15.04 -29.13 -23.65
CA ARG A 576 14.81 -30.16 -22.63
C ARG A 576 14.65 -31.58 -23.20
N LEU A 577 14.53 -31.73 -24.52
CA LEU A 577 14.55 -33.02 -25.21
C LEU A 577 15.96 -33.43 -25.67
N SER A 578 17.01 -32.76 -25.17
CA SER A 578 18.42 -32.98 -25.52
C SER A 578 19.14 -33.67 -24.35
N PRO A 579 19.54 -34.95 -24.48
CA PRO A 579 20.17 -35.70 -23.38
C PRO A 579 21.45 -35.04 -22.83
N ASP A 580 22.27 -34.45 -23.71
CA ASP A 580 23.50 -33.74 -23.34
C ASP A 580 23.21 -32.48 -22.51
N TYR A 581 22.11 -31.79 -22.81
CA TYR A 581 21.68 -30.62 -22.05
C TYR A 581 21.18 -31.02 -20.65
N LEU A 582 20.37 -32.08 -20.57
CA LEU A 582 19.90 -32.60 -19.28
C LEU A 582 21.06 -33.08 -18.40
N GLN A 583 22.12 -33.64 -18.98
CA GLN A 583 23.35 -33.94 -18.25
C GLN A 583 23.98 -32.67 -17.65
N LEU A 584 24.10 -31.60 -18.44
CA LEU A 584 24.64 -30.32 -17.95
C LEU A 584 23.78 -29.73 -16.84
N ARG A 585 22.45 -29.72 -17.01
CA ARG A 585 21.51 -29.25 -15.97
C ARG A 585 21.60 -30.10 -14.70
N GLY A 586 21.72 -31.43 -14.85
CA GLY A 586 21.91 -32.35 -13.73
C GLY A 586 23.19 -32.08 -12.94
N ARG A 587 24.31 -31.79 -13.62
CA ARG A 587 25.57 -31.40 -12.97
C ARG A 587 25.47 -30.07 -12.23
N LEU A 588 24.71 -29.11 -12.74
CA LEU A 588 24.43 -27.85 -12.04
C LEU A 588 23.66 -28.08 -10.75
N GLU A 589 22.57 -28.88 -10.80
CA GLU A 589 21.77 -29.22 -9.62
C GLU A 589 22.60 -29.98 -8.57
N ALA A 590 23.43 -30.94 -9.01
CA ALA A 590 24.34 -31.65 -8.12
C ALA A 590 25.34 -30.71 -7.43
N GLY A 591 25.89 -29.74 -8.17
CA GLY A 591 26.79 -28.72 -7.63
C GLY A 591 26.12 -27.77 -6.63
N LEU A 592 24.79 -27.61 -6.71
CA LEU A 592 23.96 -26.88 -5.74
C LEU A 592 23.52 -27.74 -4.55
N GLY A 593 24.02 -28.98 -4.43
CA GLY A 593 23.67 -29.89 -3.34
C GLY A 593 22.30 -30.55 -3.50
N ARG A 594 21.81 -30.70 -4.74
CA ARG A 594 20.52 -31.33 -5.06
C ARG A 594 20.71 -32.63 -5.86
N PRO A 595 21.29 -33.68 -5.25
CA PRO A 595 21.64 -34.92 -5.95
C PRO A 595 20.43 -35.72 -6.42
N ARG A 596 19.27 -35.60 -5.77
CA ARG A 596 18.05 -36.28 -6.22
C ARG A 596 17.49 -35.62 -7.47
N ALA A 597 17.43 -34.29 -7.54
CA ALA A 597 17.08 -33.56 -8.76
C ALA A 597 18.03 -33.91 -9.92
N ALA A 598 19.35 -33.93 -9.64
CA ALA A 598 20.35 -34.31 -10.62
C ALA A 598 20.12 -35.72 -11.18
N ALA A 599 19.91 -36.72 -10.31
CA ALA A 599 19.61 -38.09 -10.72
C ALA A 599 18.34 -38.17 -11.61
N ARG A 600 17.27 -37.43 -11.27
CA ARG A 600 16.04 -37.41 -12.07
C ARG A 600 16.25 -36.85 -13.47
N LEU A 601 17.06 -35.80 -13.63
CA LEU A 601 17.42 -35.27 -14.94
C LEU A 601 18.20 -36.29 -15.79
N LEU A 602 19.11 -37.06 -15.17
CA LEU A 602 19.85 -38.10 -15.89
C LEU A 602 18.96 -39.29 -16.29
N GLU A 603 18.02 -39.68 -15.45
CA GLU A 603 17.02 -40.70 -15.79
C GLU A 603 16.18 -40.27 -16.99
N GLN A 604 15.73 -39.01 -17.02
CA GLN A 604 15.02 -38.44 -18.18
C GLN A 604 15.91 -38.42 -19.43
N ALA A 605 17.19 -38.06 -19.29
CA ALA A 605 18.15 -38.07 -20.39
C ALA A 605 18.30 -39.46 -21.03
N LEU A 606 18.32 -40.52 -20.22
CA LEU A 606 18.40 -41.90 -20.70
C LEU A 606 17.15 -42.36 -21.47
N LEU A 607 15.97 -41.77 -21.19
CA LEU A 607 14.73 -42.05 -21.93
C LEU A 607 14.69 -41.39 -23.32
N LEU A 608 15.58 -40.45 -23.59
CA LEU A 608 15.60 -39.66 -24.82
C LEU A 608 16.53 -40.23 -25.92
N GLU A 609 16.89 -41.51 -25.77
CA GLU A 609 17.71 -42.27 -26.72
C GLU A 609 19.06 -41.57 -27.02
N PRO A 610 19.91 -41.33 -26.01
CA PRO A 610 21.26 -40.84 -26.23
C PRO A 610 22.09 -41.86 -27.02
N ASP A 611 23.14 -41.38 -27.70
CA ASP A 611 24.13 -42.29 -28.27
C ASP A 611 24.83 -43.12 -27.18
N ASP A 612 25.47 -44.22 -27.59
CA ASP A 612 26.09 -45.20 -26.69
C ASP A 612 27.12 -44.57 -25.73
N GLU A 613 27.88 -43.58 -26.20
CA GLU A 613 28.91 -42.93 -25.40
C GLU A 613 28.30 -42.03 -24.32
N LEU A 614 27.33 -41.19 -24.70
CA LEU A 614 26.60 -40.36 -23.75
C LEU A 614 25.76 -41.20 -22.79
N CYS A 615 25.15 -42.30 -23.26
CA CYS A 615 24.46 -43.27 -22.42
C CYS A 615 25.41 -43.82 -21.33
N ALA A 616 26.63 -44.21 -21.70
CA ALA A 616 27.61 -44.68 -20.74
C ALA A 616 28.01 -43.61 -19.71
N GLN A 617 28.16 -42.35 -20.14
CA GLN A 617 28.47 -41.24 -19.24
C GLN A 617 27.32 -40.95 -18.26
N LEU A 618 26.08 -40.83 -18.78
CA LEU A 618 24.87 -40.62 -18.00
C LEU A 618 24.68 -41.71 -16.94
N SER A 619 24.80 -42.99 -17.34
CA SER A 619 24.66 -44.14 -16.45
C SER A 619 25.76 -44.20 -15.37
N LEU A 620 26.99 -43.78 -15.68
CA LEU A 620 28.05 -43.67 -14.69
C LEU A 620 27.71 -42.63 -13.61
N GLU A 621 27.36 -41.41 -14.03
CA GLU A 621 27.01 -40.30 -13.12
C GLU A 621 25.76 -40.63 -12.29
N LEU A 622 24.75 -41.21 -12.92
CA LEU A 622 23.52 -41.66 -12.24
C LEU A 622 23.83 -42.68 -11.14
N GLY A 623 24.68 -43.67 -11.43
CA GLY A 623 25.09 -44.66 -10.44
C GLY A 623 25.87 -44.05 -9.27
N GLN A 624 26.66 -43.01 -9.51
CA GLN A 624 27.35 -42.26 -8.45
C GLN A 624 26.35 -41.52 -7.54
N PHE A 625 25.30 -40.91 -8.10
CA PHE A 625 24.25 -40.28 -7.30
C PHE A 625 23.48 -41.28 -6.44
N TYR A 626 23.14 -42.45 -6.99
CA TYR A 626 22.51 -43.52 -6.20
C TYR A 626 23.43 -44.04 -5.09
N ALA A 627 24.72 -44.26 -5.39
CA ALA A 627 25.69 -44.72 -4.40
C ALA A 627 25.86 -43.70 -3.25
N GLY A 628 25.93 -42.40 -3.56
CA GLY A 628 25.99 -41.33 -2.57
C GLY A 628 24.77 -41.25 -1.65
N ARG A 629 23.64 -41.83 -2.06
CA ARG A 629 22.40 -41.94 -1.28
C ARG A 629 22.22 -43.28 -0.56
N GLY A 630 23.17 -44.20 -0.69
CA GLY A 630 23.08 -45.55 -0.13
C GLY A 630 22.18 -46.52 -0.92
N GLU A 631 21.80 -46.17 -2.14
CA GLU A 631 20.95 -46.99 -3.02
C GLU A 631 21.80 -47.96 -3.84
N SER A 632 22.51 -48.87 -3.17
CA SER A 632 23.54 -49.73 -3.78
C SER A 632 23.04 -50.55 -4.97
N ALA A 633 21.83 -51.10 -4.90
CA ALA A 633 21.26 -51.90 -5.99
C ALA A 633 21.03 -51.07 -7.26
N ALA A 634 20.52 -49.83 -7.11
CA ALA A 634 20.30 -48.91 -8.23
C ALA A 634 21.63 -48.40 -8.81
N ALA A 635 22.63 -48.16 -7.96
CA ALA A 635 23.98 -47.81 -8.37
C ALA A 635 24.63 -48.91 -9.23
N VAL A 636 24.58 -50.15 -8.75
CA VAL A 636 25.10 -51.33 -9.48
C VAL A 636 24.39 -51.51 -10.81
N GLY A 637 23.05 -51.37 -10.85
CA GLY A 637 22.28 -51.44 -12.09
C GLY A 637 22.75 -50.40 -13.12
N SER A 638 22.92 -49.16 -12.67
CA SER A 638 23.37 -48.05 -13.53
C SER A 638 24.79 -48.26 -14.05
N TRP A 639 25.72 -48.71 -13.22
CA TRP A 639 27.09 -48.98 -13.67
C TRP A 639 27.19 -50.16 -14.62
N LYS A 640 26.36 -51.19 -14.46
CA LYS A 640 26.26 -52.28 -15.46
C LYS A 640 25.76 -51.76 -16.80
N GLN A 641 24.77 -50.87 -16.80
CA GLN A 641 24.29 -50.21 -18.02
C GLN A 641 25.39 -49.38 -18.67
N ALA A 642 26.20 -48.65 -17.89
CA ALA A 642 27.32 -47.87 -18.41
C ALA A 642 28.37 -48.74 -19.13
N VAL A 643 28.70 -49.91 -18.56
CA VAL A 643 29.62 -50.88 -19.17
C VAL A 643 29.03 -51.48 -20.44
N ALA A 644 27.73 -51.80 -20.44
CA ALA A 644 27.06 -52.40 -21.58
C ALA A 644 26.92 -51.43 -22.77
N ALA A 645 26.62 -50.16 -22.51
CA ALA A 645 26.37 -49.14 -23.53
C ALA A 645 27.63 -48.84 -24.38
N ALA A 646 28.76 -48.53 -23.73
CA ALA A 646 30.02 -48.25 -24.45
C ALA A 646 31.22 -48.91 -23.75
N PRO A 647 31.46 -50.22 -23.97
CA PRO A 647 32.44 -51.01 -23.20
C PRO A 647 33.89 -50.49 -23.25
N ARG A 648 34.26 -49.74 -24.30
CA ARG A 648 35.60 -49.18 -24.49
C ARG A 648 35.74 -47.73 -24.02
N SER A 649 34.66 -47.13 -23.51
CA SER A 649 34.68 -45.74 -23.05
C SER A 649 35.38 -45.61 -21.70
N HIS A 650 35.87 -44.40 -21.41
CA HIS A 650 36.39 -44.07 -20.07
C HIS A 650 35.33 -44.24 -18.97
N ALA A 651 34.07 -43.93 -19.31
CA ALA A 651 32.95 -44.08 -18.39
C ALA A 651 32.72 -45.55 -18.00
N ALA A 652 32.73 -46.47 -18.98
CA ALA A 652 32.62 -47.91 -18.73
C ALA A 652 33.80 -48.46 -17.90
N ALA A 653 35.03 -48.04 -18.19
CA ALA A 653 36.21 -48.45 -17.41
C ALA A 653 36.07 -48.02 -15.93
N THR A 654 35.59 -46.80 -15.69
CA THR A 654 35.34 -46.28 -14.34
C THR A 654 34.21 -47.02 -13.64
N ALA A 655 33.09 -47.27 -14.34
CA ALA A 655 31.96 -48.03 -13.83
C ALA A 655 32.36 -49.48 -13.45
N ALA A 656 33.16 -50.15 -14.28
CA ALA A 656 33.67 -51.49 -13.99
C ALA A 656 34.55 -51.53 -12.74
N ARG A 657 35.37 -50.50 -12.51
CA ARG A 657 36.16 -50.36 -11.28
C ARG A 657 35.26 -50.25 -10.06
N LEU A 658 34.25 -49.36 -10.10
CA LEU A 658 33.30 -49.17 -9.00
C LEU A 658 32.49 -50.44 -8.69
N LEU A 659 32.09 -51.20 -9.72
CA LEU A 659 31.43 -52.50 -9.54
C LEU A 659 32.32 -53.52 -8.83
N ASN A 660 33.62 -53.57 -9.15
CA ASN A 660 34.56 -54.45 -8.47
C ASN A 660 34.81 -54.04 -7.02
N GLU A 661 34.83 -52.75 -6.72
CA GLU A 661 34.96 -52.23 -5.35
C GLU A 661 33.77 -52.63 -4.46
N ILE A 662 32.54 -52.55 -4.97
CA ILE A 662 31.36 -53.08 -4.26
C ILE A 662 31.45 -54.60 -4.13
N ARG A 663 31.81 -55.28 -5.23
CA ARG A 663 32.35 -56.65 -5.32
C ARG A 663 33.04 -57.10 -4.04
N ASN A 664 34.18 -56.47 -3.82
CA ASN A 664 35.12 -56.88 -2.78
C ASN A 664 34.62 -56.52 -1.37
N ARG A 665 33.90 -55.40 -1.21
CA ARG A 665 33.30 -55.02 0.08
C ARG A 665 32.17 -55.95 0.53
N GLU A 666 31.44 -56.55 -0.40
CA GLU A 666 30.41 -57.56 -0.11
C GLU A 666 31.00 -58.93 0.22
N VAL A 667 32.21 -59.24 -0.25
CA VAL A 667 32.95 -60.47 0.07
C VAL A 667 33.70 -60.37 1.40
N GLU A 668 34.07 -59.16 1.83
CA GLU A 668 34.72 -58.87 3.11
C GLU A 668 33.74 -58.70 4.30
N ARG A 669 32.44 -58.57 4.03
CA ARG A 669 31.35 -58.53 5.04
C ARG A 669 30.75 -59.91 5.24
#